data_AF-A0A371ARD4-F1
#
_entry.id   AF-A0A371ARD4-F1
#
_cell.length_a   1.000
_cell.length_b   1.000
_cell.length_c   1.000
_cell.angle_alpha   90.00
_cell.angle_beta   90.00
_cell.angle_gamma   90.00
#
_symmetry.space_group_name_H-M   'P 1'
#
loop_
_entity.id
_entity.type
_entity.pdbx_description
1 polymer ?
#
loop_
_entity_poly.entity_id
_entity_poly.type
_entity_poly.pdbx_seq_one_letter_code
_entity_poly.pdbx_strand_id
1 'polypeptide(L)'
;MKKVIYSKYSNERDKKFSIRTEIIVEDGLKYVMKVPQTQEAKEHLNQLPVWKDKLEPVFSKQNIKLNQCEVREDGICFEFIEGGNLEEIFDRLLAKGSFEEIEKRVIEFSDCLKRIYSGSRFQISNEFKEVFGLVQLPDNLEAGKVTNIDMVFGNLLINAGWNVIDYEWTFDFLIPANFVVYRTLYYYLYGGTHRAPLIERDLFSKVGISKNEMQQYARMEGHFQQYMRGSHKYLRLMYNDIGKGNWFGSQLIETQKVLMTKQAIRIYIDNGNGVSEENSFVIGESLTQTESIEFQIPVTQETKLVRIDPASQKCIVRVLSLLGDGAATYAAFYQTNGEKTDKDLFLFNTTDPQIIITDIKPGTVVLKVHLSVSLLNDQIITELSQGQKAVKGIKMHGLLWLSKKVFNKCKYKYLVKRQEKRDALELERKWNLIFGTEEILNEQKKTVFPKEVKFSILVPLYNTPEIFLREMIESVQNQTYSNWELCLADGSTQEYSAVGHVCSEYIKEDSRIKYKKLEKNLGISENTNACIEMATGEYIGLFDHDDVLHPSVLFENMKVIQEHEADFIYTDEATFEDDLRNIVLYHFKPDFSIDNLRANNYICHFTVFKSSLLKKVGGFRKEYDGSQDHDLVLRLAKSADRIWHIPKVLYFWRSHAGSVASGIDTKAYAVEAGKKAVKNSVAQYGYESEVETSPVSPSIYRIHYEIKGNPKISIIIPNKNHMEDLKRCIYSIFIRSSYKNYEILVVENNSDEDSIFEFYKELEEYENVRVIYFNEAFNYSKINNFGVRQARGEYIVFLNNDTEIISPSWIDEMLMYVQRDDVGAAGAKLYYPNDTIQHAGVILGVGEDKVAGHSHAGALRSDPGYMGRLFFAQNVSVVTAACMMVKKSIFEQLNGFDTSLAVAYNDVDLCLRIRESGYLIVMTPYAECYHYESISRGKDDTPEKQKRFLEEVNLMRERWGALIDNGDPYYNPNLSLKNPWRFEPEVKE
;
A
#
# COMPACT_ATOMS: atom_id res chain seq x y z
N MET A 1 -2.13 7.94 -47.83
CA MET A 1 -1.04 7.92 -46.83
C MET A 1 -1.68 7.79 -45.45
N LYS A 2 -1.46 6.67 -44.75
CA LYS A 2 -2.06 6.37 -43.44
C LYS A 2 -1.57 7.37 -42.38
N LYS A 3 -2.49 8.08 -41.72
CA LYS A 3 -2.19 9.04 -40.64
C LYS A 3 -2.94 8.67 -39.37
N VAL A 4 -2.21 8.40 -38.28
CA VAL A 4 -2.80 8.22 -36.95
C VAL A 4 -3.19 9.58 -36.38
N ILE A 5 -4.42 9.72 -35.90
CA ILE A 5 -4.94 10.96 -35.29
C ILE A 5 -5.30 10.81 -33.81
N TYR A 6 -5.34 9.59 -33.29
CA TYR A 6 -5.57 9.27 -31.89
C TYR A 6 -4.97 7.89 -31.57
N SER A 7 -4.46 7.68 -30.37
CA SER A 7 -3.98 6.38 -29.89
C SER A 7 -4.22 6.21 -28.40
N LYS A 8 -4.70 5.03 -27.99
CA LYS A 8 -4.95 4.64 -26.59
C LYS A 8 -4.33 3.28 -26.33
N TYR A 9 -3.53 3.15 -25.27
CA TYR A 9 -2.84 1.93 -24.90
C TYR A 9 -3.52 1.25 -23.70
N SER A 10 -3.54 -0.09 -23.67
CA SER A 10 -4.04 -0.89 -22.54
C SER A 10 -2.91 -1.53 -21.74
N ASN A 11 -1.93 -0.70 -21.34
CA ASN A 11 -0.69 -1.13 -20.67
C ASN A 11 -0.91 -1.74 -19.28
N GLU A 12 -2.12 -1.63 -18.73
CA GLU A 12 -2.48 -2.06 -17.38
C GLU A 12 -3.06 -3.48 -17.35
N ARG A 13 -3.24 -4.09 -18.52
CA ARG A 13 -3.75 -5.45 -18.66
C ARG A 13 -2.60 -6.45 -18.72
N ASP A 14 -2.91 -7.71 -18.41
CA ASP A 14 -1.98 -8.82 -18.63
C ASP A 14 -1.45 -8.80 -20.07
N LYS A 15 -0.23 -9.28 -20.28
CA LYS A 15 0.43 -9.29 -21.60
C LYS A 15 -0.47 -9.92 -22.67
N LYS A 16 -1.27 -10.93 -22.35
CA LYS A 16 -2.21 -11.58 -23.29
C LYS A 16 -3.40 -10.72 -23.73
N PHE A 17 -3.63 -9.57 -23.08
CA PHE A 17 -4.72 -8.63 -23.39
C PHE A 17 -4.22 -7.22 -23.73
N SER A 18 -2.91 -7.05 -23.89
CA SER A 18 -2.29 -5.75 -24.13
C SER A 18 -2.40 -5.33 -25.60
N ILE A 19 -3.27 -4.36 -25.86
CA ILE A 19 -3.57 -3.82 -27.18
C ILE A 19 -3.44 -2.29 -27.19
N ARG A 20 -3.25 -1.73 -28.39
CA ARG A 20 -3.30 -0.30 -28.69
C ARG A 20 -4.43 -0.03 -29.67
N THR A 21 -5.31 0.90 -29.35
CA THR A 21 -6.41 1.32 -30.22
C THR A 21 -6.08 2.67 -30.83
N GLU A 22 -6.07 2.77 -32.16
CA GLU A 22 -5.78 3.99 -32.91
C GLU A 22 -7.01 4.44 -33.71
N ILE A 23 -7.18 5.75 -33.89
CA ILE A 23 -8.04 6.26 -34.98
C ILE A 23 -7.09 6.69 -36.10
N ILE A 24 -7.27 6.12 -37.29
CA ILE A 24 -6.45 6.39 -38.46
C ILE A 24 -7.28 7.05 -39.57
N VAL A 25 -6.63 7.90 -40.36
CA VAL A 25 -7.18 8.48 -41.59
C VAL A 25 -6.42 7.90 -42.77
N GLU A 26 -7.14 7.25 -43.68
CA GLU A 26 -6.62 6.66 -44.90
C GLU A 26 -7.55 7.04 -46.07
N ASP A 27 -6.98 7.64 -47.10
CA ASP A 27 -7.69 8.14 -48.30
C ASP A 27 -8.92 9.03 -48.01
N GLY A 28 -8.84 9.81 -46.93
CA GLY A 28 -9.89 10.74 -46.49
C GLY A 28 -10.98 10.11 -45.61
N LEU A 29 -10.93 8.80 -45.39
CA LEU A 29 -11.85 8.05 -44.52
C LEU A 29 -11.19 7.74 -43.18
N LYS A 30 -11.99 7.71 -42.10
CA LYS A 30 -11.55 7.36 -40.75
C LYS A 30 -11.79 5.87 -40.47
N TYR A 31 -10.89 5.26 -39.71
CA TYR A 31 -11.00 3.88 -39.23
C TYR A 31 -10.51 3.78 -37.78
N VAL A 32 -10.97 2.77 -37.05
CA VAL A 32 -10.45 2.44 -35.71
C VAL A 32 -9.62 1.16 -35.81
N MET A 33 -8.35 1.22 -35.44
CA MET A 33 -7.38 0.15 -35.60
C MET A 33 -7.00 -0.41 -34.23
N LYS A 34 -7.27 -1.68 -33.94
CA LYS A 34 -6.80 -2.39 -32.74
C LYS A 34 -5.54 -3.20 -33.07
N VAL A 35 -4.41 -2.85 -32.44
CA VAL A 35 -3.06 -3.38 -32.71
C VAL A 35 -2.55 -4.13 -31.47
N PRO A 36 -2.08 -5.38 -31.58
CA PRO A 36 -1.52 -6.10 -30.44
C PRO A 36 -0.18 -5.47 -30.02
N GLN A 37 0.07 -5.34 -28.71
CA GLN A 37 1.36 -4.87 -28.19
C GLN A 37 2.35 -6.01 -27.91
N THR A 38 1.85 -7.23 -27.84
CA THR A 38 2.62 -8.45 -27.55
C THR A 38 2.21 -9.55 -28.52
N GLN A 39 3.03 -10.60 -28.63
CA GLN A 39 2.68 -11.74 -29.47
C GLN A 39 1.48 -12.51 -28.88
N GLU A 40 1.38 -12.58 -27.56
CA GLU A 40 0.28 -13.21 -26.83
C GLU A 40 -1.05 -12.48 -27.04
N ALA A 41 -1.05 -11.15 -27.15
CA ALA A 41 -2.25 -10.36 -27.41
C ALA A 41 -2.81 -10.52 -28.83
N LYS A 42 -2.02 -11.07 -29.76
CA LYS A 42 -2.47 -11.33 -31.13
C LYS A 42 -3.58 -12.37 -31.17
N GLU A 43 -3.51 -13.39 -30.31
CA GLU A 43 -4.55 -14.43 -30.22
C GLU A 43 -5.88 -13.86 -29.73
N HIS A 44 -5.84 -12.96 -28.73
CA HIS A 44 -7.01 -12.23 -28.22
C HIS A 44 -7.67 -11.38 -29.31
N LEU A 45 -6.90 -10.58 -30.05
CA LEU A 45 -7.45 -9.74 -31.12
C LEU A 45 -8.01 -10.54 -32.29
N ASN A 46 -7.39 -11.67 -32.64
CA ASN A 46 -7.87 -12.54 -33.73
C ASN A 46 -9.25 -13.15 -33.45
N GLN A 47 -9.74 -13.11 -32.21
CA GLN A 47 -11.11 -13.53 -31.89
C GLN A 47 -12.18 -12.51 -32.29
N LEU A 48 -11.84 -11.23 -32.52
CA LEU A 48 -12.82 -10.18 -32.80
C LEU A 48 -13.72 -10.48 -34.01
N PRO A 49 -13.21 -10.92 -35.18
CA PRO A 49 -14.06 -11.31 -36.31
C PRO A 49 -14.97 -12.52 -35.97
N VAL A 50 -14.48 -13.45 -35.15
CA VAL A 50 -15.26 -14.62 -34.70
C VAL A 50 -16.41 -14.18 -33.79
N TRP A 51 -16.15 -13.25 -32.87
CA TRP A 51 -17.18 -12.68 -32.02
C TRP A 51 -18.21 -11.89 -32.79
N LYS A 52 -17.78 -11.15 -33.81
CA LYS A 52 -18.69 -10.45 -34.72
C LYS A 52 -19.70 -11.42 -35.35
N ASP A 53 -19.22 -12.49 -35.98
CA ASP A 53 -20.07 -13.47 -36.66
C ASP A 53 -21.03 -14.18 -35.69
N LYS A 54 -20.60 -14.44 -34.45
CA LYS A 54 -21.45 -15.06 -33.42
C LYS A 54 -22.49 -14.08 -32.83
N LEU A 55 -22.17 -12.80 -32.71
CA LEU A 55 -23.06 -11.78 -32.13
C LEU A 55 -24.05 -11.19 -33.12
N GLU A 56 -23.74 -11.15 -34.41
CA GLU A 56 -24.61 -10.54 -35.43
C GLU A 56 -26.02 -11.19 -35.50
N PRO A 57 -26.20 -12.52 -35.44
CA PRO A 57 -27.52 -13.15 -35.33
C PRO A 57 -28.23 -12.91 -34.00
N VAL A 58 -27.48 -12.55 -32.95
CA VAL A 58 -28.00 -12.28 -31.60
C VAL A 58 -28.55 -10.86 -31.53
N PHE A 59 -27.81 -9.88 -32.08
CA PHE A 59 -28.16 -8.46 -32.06
C PHE A 59 -29.16 -8.04 -33.15
N SER A 60 -29.12 -8.66 -34.34
CA SER A 60 -30.09 -8.38 -35.41
C SER A 60 -31.55 -8.62 -35.01
N LYS A 61 -31.81 -9.51 -34.03
CA LYS A 61 -33.16 -9.77 -33.49
C LYS A 61 -33.78 -8.60 -32.73
N GLN A 62 -33.00 -7.59 -32.34
CA GLN A 62 -33.46 -6.43 -31.58
C GLN A 62 -33.02 -5.10 -32.21
N ASN A 63 -32.75 -5.09 -33.52
CA ASN A 63 -32.33 -3.90 -34.25
C ASN A 63 -31.07 -3.21 -33.68
N ILE A 64 -30.19 -3.99 -33.06
CA ILE A 64 -28.84 -3.56 -32.66
C ILE A 64 -27.89 -3.92 -33.79
N LYS A 65 -27.10 -2.95 -34.24
CA LYS A 65 -26.08 -3.15 -35.27
C LYS A 65 -24.71 -3.32 -34.62
N LEU A 66 -23.94 -4.27 -35.11
CA LEU A 66 -22.58 -4.49 -34.67
C LEU A 66 -21.61 -3.84 -35.64
N ASN A 67 -20.63 -3.10 -35.09
CA ASN A 67 -19.62 -2.42 -35.88
C ASN A 67 -18.80 -3.42 -36.71
N GLN A 68 -18.66 -3.17 -38.01
CA GLN A 68 -18.00 -4.10 -38.91
C GLN A 68 -16.47 -4.03 -38.73
N CYS A 69 -15.81 -5.18 -38.72
CA CYS A 69 -14.36 -5.27 -38.67
C CYS A 69 -13.77 -6.16 -39.78
N GLU A 70 -12.52 -5.87 -40.13
CA GLU A 70 -11.69 -6.62 -41.07
C GLU A 70 -10.30 -6.89 -40.48
N VAL A 71 -9.70 -8.02 -40.84
CA VAL A 71 -8.33 -8.35 -40.43
C VAL A 71 -7.35 -7.65 -41.37
N ARG A 72 -6.40 -6.90 -40.82
CA ARG A 72 -5.28 -6.28 -41.54
C ARG A 72 -3.95 -6.82 -41.01
N GLU A 73 -2.86 -6.54 -41.73
CA GLU A 73 -1.50 -6.98 -41.37
C GLU A 73 -1.10 -6.57 -39.94
N ASP A 74 -1.45 -5.33 -39.57
CA ASP A 74 -1.08 -4.72 -38.28
C ASP A 74 -2.09 -4.99 -37.14
N GLY A 75 -3.23 -5.66 -37.39
CA GLY A 75 -4.28 -5.86 -36.39
C GLY A 75 -5.71 -5.90 -36.95
N ILE A 76 -6.71 -5.57 -36.12
CA ILE A 76 -8.14 -5.59 -36.51
C ILE A 76 -8.69 -4.18 -36.74
N CYS A 77 -9.15 -3.92 -37.95
CA CYS A 77 -9.62 -2.61 -38.39
C CYS A 77 -11.15 -2.57 -38.35
N PHE A 78 -11.71 -1.52 -37.76
CA PHE A 78 -13.13 -1.27 -37.67
C PHE A 78 -13.50 -0.04 -38.50
N GLU A 79 -14.71 -0.03 -39.05
CA GLU A 79 -15.28 1.19 -39.61
C GLU A 79 -15.44 2.26 -38.51
N PHE A 80 -15.22 3.53 -38.89
CA PHE A 80 -15.47 4.65 -37.99
C PHE A 80 -16.92 5.09 -38.11
N ILE A 81 -17.72 4.84 -37.07
CA ILE A 81 -19.11 5.24 -37.02
C ILE A 81 -19.22 6.64 -36.40
N GLU A 82 -19.84 7.57 -37.13
CA GLU A 82 -20.15 8.91 -36.61
C GLU A 82 -21.45 8.90 -35.78
N GLY A 83 -21.39 9.47 -34.58
CA GLY A 83 -22.54 9.62 -33.69
C GLY A 83 -22.13 9.94 -32.25
N GLY A 84 -23.10 10.39 -31.43
CA GLY A 84 -22.91 10.50 -29.98
C GLY A 84 -23.16 9.16 -29.29
N ASN A 85 -22.38 8.84 -28.27
CA ASN A 85 -22.63 7.65 -27.44
C ASN A 85 -23.78 7.87 -26.45
N LEU A 86 -24.34 6.77 -25.94
CA LEU A 86 -25.48 6.81 -25.04
C LEU A 86 -25.15 7.44 -23.69
N GLU A 87 -23.88 7.38 -23.27
CA GLU A 87 -23.38 8.01 -22.05
C GLU A 87 -23.51 9.55 -22.12
N GLU A 88 -23.03 10.16 -23.20
CA GLU A 88 -23.17 11.60 -23.45
C GLU A 88 -24.62 12.06 -23.58
N ILE A 89 -25.52 11.18 -24.05
CA ILE A 89 -26.95 11.46 -24.12
C ILE A 89 -27.54 11.48 -22.70
N PHE A 90 -27.19 10.51 -21.87
CA PHE A 90 -27.68 10.46 -20.48
C PHE A 90 -27.10 11.60 -19.64
N ASP A 91 -25.84 11.97 -19.82
CA ASP A 91 -25.24 13.14 -19.14
C ASP A 91 -25.94 14.44 -19.55
N ARG A 92 -26.31 14.60 -20.84
CA ARG A 92 -27.08 15.76 -21.30
C ARG A 92 -28.51 15.80 -20.76
N LEU A 93 -29.15 14.65 -20.58
CA LEU A 93 -30.47 14.56 -19.95
C LEU A 93 -30.38 14.84 -18.44
N LEU A 94 -29.30 14.38 -17.80
CA LEU A 94 -29.04 14.57 -16.38
C LEU A 94 -28.81 16.06 -16.08
N ALA A 95 -28.02 16.74 -16.90
CA ALA A 95 -27.80 18.19 -16.81
C ALA A 95 -29.10 19.00 -16.98
N LYS A 96 -30.11 18.45 -17.67
CA LYS A 96 -31.45 19.04 -17.83
C LYS A 96 -32.44 18.61 -16.75
N GLY A 97 -32.00 17.85 -15.74
CA GLY A 97 -32.86 17.28 -14.70
C GLY A 97 -33.91 16.30 -15.22
N SER A 98 -33.70 15.70 -16.40
CA SER A 98 -34.65 14.79 -17.06
C SER A 98 -34.49 13.35 -16.54
N PHE A 99 -34.63 13.16 -15.23
CA PHE A 99 -34.38 11.88 -14.55
C PHE A 99 -35.31 10.77 -15.03
N GLU A 100 -36.60 11.07 -15.25
CA GLU A 100 -37.60 10.10 -15.69
C GLU A 100 -37.30 9.56 -17.10
N GLU A 101 -36.74 10.40 -17.97
CA GLU A 101 -36.34 9.98 -19.33
C GLU A 101 -35.10 9.08 -19.28
N ILE A 102 -34.14 9.34 -18.38
CA ILE A 102 -32.98 8.46 -18.16
C ILE A 102 -33.45 7.11 -17.64
N GLU A 103 -34.31 7.10 -16.62
CA GLU A 103 -34.88 5.87 -16.06
C GLU A 103 -35.60 5.04 -17.11
N LYS A 104 -36.45 5.68 -17.92
CA LYS A 104 -37.18 5.03 -19.00
C LYS A 104 -36.21 4.37 -19.99
N ARG A 105 -35.17 5.08 -20.44
CA ARG A 105 -34.18 4.55 -21.38
C ARG A 105 -33.32 3.44 -20.77
N VAL A 106 -32.99 3.53 -19.49
CA VAL A 106 -32.29 2.47 -18.75
C VAL A 106 -33.14 1.20 -18.67
N ILE A 107 -34.45 1.34 -18.42
CA ILE A 107 -35.39 0.21 -18.40
C ILE A 107 -35.52 -0.39 -19.80
N GLU A 108 -35.72 0.44 -20.84
CA GLU A 108 -35.75 -0.01 -22.24
C GLU A 108 -34.47 -0.75 -22.65
N PHE A 109 -33.31 -0.27 -22.20
CA PHE A 109 -32.01 -0.90 -22.38
C PHE A 109 -31.91 -2.26 -21.68
N SER A 110 -32.24 -2.31 -20.40
CA SER A 110 -32.28 -3.55 -19.61
C SER A 110 -33.19 -4.59 -20.27
N ASP A 111 -34.40 -4.21 -20.64
CA ASP A 111 -35.39 -5.12 -21.23
C ASP A 111 -34.94 -5.62 -22.60
N CYS A 112 -34.27 -4.78 -23.38
CA CYS A 112 -33.64 -5.18 -24.63
C CYS A 112 -32.55 -6.23 -24.40
N LEU A 113 -31.59 -5.98 -23.50
CA LEU A 113 -30.52 -6.94 -23.20
C LEU A 113 -31.07 -8.28 -22.67
N LYS A 114 -32.09 -8.23 -21.80
CA LYS A 114 -32.76 -9.44 -21.30
C LYS A 114 -33.38 -10.24 -22.43
N ARG A 115 -34.05 -9.60 -23.40
CA ARG A 115 -34.58 -10.28 -24.59
C ARG A 115 -33.48 -10.88 -25.46
N ILE A 116 -32.38 -10.15 -25.69
CA ILE A 116 -31.24 -10.59 -26.51
C ILE A 116 -30.59 -11.85 -25.91
N TYR A 117 -30.36 -11.83 -24.60
CA TYR A 117 -29.70 -12.89 -23.85
C TYR A 117 -30.70 -13.85 -23.18
N SER A 118 -31.94 -13.92 -23.70
CA SER A 118 -32.95 -14.87 -23.25
C SER A 118 -32.81 -16.24 -23.94
N GLY A 119 -33.38 -17.27 -23.33
CA GLY A 119 -33.51 -18.60 -23.94
C GLY A 119 -32.54 -19.66 -23.42
N SER A 120 -31.74 -19.35 -22.40
CA SER A 120 -31.00 -20.35 -21.62
C SER A 120 -31.03 -20.03 -20.14
N ARG A 121 -30.89 -21.08 -19.32
CA ARG A 121 -30.82 -20.96 -17.87
C ARG A 121 -29.35 -20.95 -17.46
N PHE A 122 -29.01 -20.00 -16.60
CA PHE A 122 -27.64 -19.84 -16.11
C PHE A 122 -27.16 -21.12 -15.43
N GLN A 123 -25.96 -21.57 -15.82
CA GLN A 123 -25.25 -22.67 -15.19
C GLN A 123 -23.77 -22.32 -15.17
N ILE A 124 -23.12 -22.57 -14.04
CA ILE A 124 -21.70 -22.26 -13.86
C ILE A 124 -20.86 -23.34 -14.56
N SER A 125 -20.24 -22.98 -15.68
CA SER A 125 -19.22 -23.81 -16.35
C SER A 125 -17.83 -23.59 -15.75
N ASN A 126 -16.83 -24.34 -16.19
CA ASN A 126 -15.45 -24.14 -15.73
C ASN A 126 -14.85 -22.84 -16.31
N GLU A 127 -15.17 -22.53 -17.56
CA GLU A 127 -14.79 -21.30 -18.25
C GLU A 127 -15.37 -20.08 -17.54
N PHE A 128 -16.63 -20.17 -17.09
CA PHE A 128 -17.23 -19.12 -16.26
C PHE A 128 -16.43 -18.89 -14.97
N LYS A 129 -16.02 -19.95 -14.27
CA LYS A 129 -15.27 -19.85 -13.00
C LYS A 129 -13.89 -19.23 -13.21
N GLU A 130 -13.25 -19.52 -14.33
CA GLU A 130 -11.95 -18.94 -14.67
C GLU A 130 -12.04 -17.42 -14.84
N VAL A 131 -13.09 -16.94 -15.51
CA VAL A 131 -13.25 -15.53 -15.85
C VAL A 131 -13.89 -14.72 -14.72
N PHE A 132 -14.93 -15.26 -14.07
CA PHE A 132 -15.77 -14.52 -13.11
C PHE A 132 -15.74 -15.10 -11.68
N GLY A 133 -14.96 -16.15 -11.44
CA GLY A 133 -14.86 -16.78 -10.12
C GLY A 133 -16.11 -17.56 -9.70
N LEU A 134 -16.11 -18.03 -8.46
CA LEU A 134 -17.26 -18.75 -7.87
C LEU A 134 -18.26 -17.77 -7.28
N VAL A 135 -19.51 -17.85 -7.73
CA VAL A 135 -20.61 -17.02 -7.26
C VAL A 135 -21.84 -17.84 -6.91
N GLN A 136 -22.64 -17.32 -5.97
CA GLN A 136 -23.89 -17.95 -5.52
C GLN A 136 -25.08 -17.22 -6.14
N LEU A 137 -25.27 -17.43 -7.44
CA LEU A 137 -26.41 -16.89 -8.20
C LEU A 137 -27.53 -17.95 -8.31
N PRO A 138 -28.80 -17.54 -8.40
CA PRO A 138 -29.90 -18.47 -8.62
C PRO A 138 -29.76 -19.25 -9.95
N ASP A 139 -29.98 -20.57 -9.90
CA ASP A 139 -29.87 -21.48 -11.07
C ASP A 139 -30.94 -21.23 -12.16
N ASN A 140 -31.87 -20.31 -11.93
CA ASN A 140 -32.96 -19.99 -12.85
C ASN A 140 -32.82 -18.64 -13.57
N LEU A 141 -31.71 -17.91 -13.39
CA LEU A 141 -31.46 -16.67 -14.10
C LEU A 141 -31.43 -16.88 -15.62
N GLU A 142 -31.94 -15.89 -16.36
CA GLU A 142 -31.79 -15.87 -17.81
C GLU A 142 -30.35 -15.53 -18.19
N ALA A 143 -29.77 -16.34 -19.07
CA ALA A 143 -28.39 -16.20 -19.50
C ALA A 143 -28.25 -16.33 -21.02
N GLY A 144 -27.34 -15.55 -21.57
CA GLY A 144 -26.95 -15.61 -22.98
C GLY A 144 -25.88 -16.66 -23.20
N LYS A 145 -25.99 -17.42 -24.30
CA LYS A 145 -24.96 -18.39 -24.72
C LYS A 145 -23.74 -17.72 -25.35
N VAL A 146 -23.95 -16.60 -26.04
CA VAL A 146 -22.90 -15.73 -26.57
C VAL A 146 -23.21 -14.34 -26.06
N THR A 147 -22.33 -13.80 -25.21
CA THR A 147 -22.62 -12.59 -24.44
C THR A 147 -21.45 -11.63 -24.53
N ASN A 148 -21.70 -10.40 -25.01
CA ASN A 148 -20.77 -9.28 -24.90
C ASN A 148 -21.01 -8.60 -23.55
N ILE A 149 -20.03 -8.60 -22.66
CA ILE A 149 -20.13 -7.93 -21.36
C ILE A 149 -19.68 -6.46 -21.43
N ASP A 150 -19.09 -6.02 -22.53
CA ASP A 150 -18.59 -4.64 -22.71
C ASP A 150 -19.63 -3.68 -23.30
N MET A 151 -20.89 -3.86 -22.88
CA MET A 151 -22.05 -3.09 -23.33
C MET A 151 -22.22 -1.76 -22.56
N VAL A 152 -21.12 -1.20 -22.04
CA VAL A 152 -21.13 0.09 -21.34
C VAL A 152 -21.65 1.21 -22.25
N PHE A 153 -22.32 2.22 -21.69
CA PHE A 153 -23.01 3.23 -22.51
C PHE A 153 -22.09 4.03 -23.43
N GLY A 154 -20.80 4.18 -23.08
CA GLY A 154 -19.77 4.77 -23.94
C GLY A 154 -19.50 3.98 -25.24
N ASN A 155 -19.76 2.66 -25.24
CA ASN A 155 -19.56 1.77 -26.40
C ASN A 155 -20.81 1.61 -27.28
N LEU A 156 -21.85 2.42 -27.03
CA LEU A 156 -23.13 2.37 -27.74
C LEU A 156 -23.42 3.68 -28.47
N LEU A 157 -23.20 3.72 -29.78
CA LEU A 157 -23.49 4.89 -30.60
C LEU A 157 -24.93 4.90 -31.09
N ILE A 158 -25.59 6.05 -30.99
CA ILE A 158 -26.98 6.22 -31.40
C ILE A 158 -27.04 6.89 -32.78
N ASN A 159 -27.33 6.10 -33.82
CA ASN A 159 -27.58 6.58 -35.18
C ASN A 159 -28.60 5.65 -35.88
N ALA A 160 -29.87 6.08 -35.96
CA ALA A 160 -31.01 5.29 -36.43
C ALA A 160 -31.27 3.93 -35.70
N GLY A 161 -30.58 3.70 -34.57
CA GLY A 161 -30.58 2.47 -33.78
C GLY A 161 -29.38 2.44 -32.81
N TRP A 162 -29.17 1.33 -32.09
CA TRP A 162 -27.98 1.15 -31.23
C TRP A 162 -26.87 0.47 -32.03
N ASN A 163 -25.70 1.09 -32.08
CA ASN A 163 -24.53 0.58 -32.76
C ASN A 163 -23.46 0.24 -31.71
N VAL A 164 -23.13 -1.04 -31.58
CA VAL A 164 -22.11 -1.53 -30.63
C VAL A 164 -20.74 -1.40 -31.31
N ILE A 165 -19.90 -0.51 -30.79
CA ILE A 165 -18.58 -0.23 -31.38
C ILE A 165 -17.44 -1.06 -30.79
N ASP A 166 -17.66 -1.67 -29.62
CA ASP A 166 -16.69 -2.58 -29.00
C ASP A 166 -17.36 -3.87 -28.51
N TYR A 167 -16.72 -4.99 -28.81
CA TYR A 167 -17.15 -6.34 -28.46
C TYR A 167 -15.96 -7.24 -28.15
N GLU A 168 -14.88 -6.63 -27.65
CA GLU A 168 -13.67 -7.33 -27.22
C GLU A 168 -13.91 -8.34 -26.11
N TRP A 169 -14.79 -8.03 -25.16
CA TRP A 169 -15.14 -8.93 -24.06
C TRP A 169 -16.42 -9.68 -24.37
N THR A 170 -16.31 -10.59 -25.33
CA THR A 170 -17.37 -11.53 -25.70
C THR A 170 -16.99 -12.94 -25.31
N PHE A 171 -17.94 -13.67 -24.75
CA PHE A 171 -17.76 -15.05 -24.29
C PHE A 171 -18.87 -15.94 -24.83
N ASP A 172 -18.56 -17.21 -25.07
CA ASP A 172 -19.50 -18.23 -25.57
C ASP A 172 -19.90 -19.29 -24.53
N PHE A 173 -19.82 -18.92 -23.25
CA PHE A 173 -20.45 -19.63 -22.14
C PHE A 173 -21.60 -18.81 -21.53
N LEU A 174 -22.41 -19.47 -20.68
CA LEU A 174 -23.60 -18.87 -20.11
C LEU A 174 -23.26 -17.73 -19.15
N ILE A 175 -23.68 -16.51 -19.47
CA ILE A 175 -23.53 -15.32 -18.61
C ILE A 175 -24.92 -14.73 -18.32
N PRO A 176 -25.25 -14.42 -17.05
CA PRO A 176 -26.55 -13.83 -16.71
C PRO A 176 -26.78 -12.50 -17.41
N ALA A 177 -27.96 -12.30 -18.02
CA ALA A 177 -28.29 -11.05 -18.69
C ALA A 177 -28.24 -9.86 -17.72
N ASN A 178 -28.68 -10.08 -16.48
CA ASN A 178 -28.63 -9.10 -15.39
C ASN A 178 -27.20 -8.68 -15.02
N PHE A 179 -26.17 -9.50 -15.25
CA PHE A 179 -24.79 -9.11 -15.03
C PHE A 179 -24.33 -8.04 -16.02
N VAL A 180 -24.71 -8.15 -17.29
CA VAL A 180 -24.40 -7.14 -18.33
C VAL A 180 -25.10 -5.82 -18.01
N VAL A 181 -26.37 -5.89 -17.58
CA VAL A 181 -27.14 -4.72 -17.12
C VAL A 181 -26.49 -4.09 -15.89
N TYR A 182 -26.12 -4.90 -14.88
CA TYR A 182 -25.41 -4.45 -13.68
C TYR A 182 -24.14 -3.70 -14.05
N ARG A 183 -23.28 -4.31 -14.87
CA ARG A 183 -21.98 -3.76 -15.27
C ARG A 183 -22.16 -2.42 -16.00
N THR A 184 -23.09 -2.36 -16.94
CA THR A 184 -23.40 -1.13 -17.68
C THR A 184 -23.82 0.00 -16.75
N LEU A 185 -24.75 -0.27 -15.82
CA LEU A 185 -25.23 0.72 -14.86
C LEU A 185 -24.18 1.11 -13.83
N TYR A 186 -23.38 0.16 -13.37
CA TYR A 186 -22.31 0.40 -12.42
C TYR A 186 -21.27 1.38 -12.99
N TYR A 187 -20.77 1.12 -14.19
CA TYR A 187 -19.80 2.02 -14.83
C TYR A 187 -20.37 3.40 -15.12
N TYR A 188 -21.65 3.49 -15.49
CA TYR A 188 -22.28 4.78 -15.69
C TYR A 188 -22.47 5.53 -14.37
N LEU A 189 -23.15 4.94 -13.39
CA LEU A 189 -23.51 5.62 -12.13
C LEU A 189 -22.29 6.03 -11.30
N TYR A 190 -21.26 5.20 -11.25
CA TYR A 190 -20.07 5.43 -10.42
C TYR A 190 -18.87 5.96 -11.22
N GLY A 191 -19.04 6.21 -12.52
CA GLY A 191 -17.99 6.75 -13.40
C GLY A 191 -17.81 8.28 -13.34
N GLY A 192 -18.74 9.03 -12.72
CA GLY A 192 -18.65 10.49 -12.60
C GLY A 192 -19.50 11.04 -11.46
N THR A 193 -18.96 11.98 -10.68
CA THR A 193 -19.59 12.50 -9.45
C THR A 193 -20.87 13.29 -9.70
N HIS A 194 -21.00 13.92 -10.88
CA HIS A 194 -22.22 14.62 -11.30
C HIS A 194 -23.44 13.69 -11.42
N ARG A 195 -23.23 12.37 -11.46
CA ARG A 195 -24.27 11.33 -11.56
C ARG A 195 -24.81 10.88 -10.20
N ALA A 196 -24.30 11.40 -9.09
CA ALA A 196 -24.78 11.09 -7.73
C ALA A 196 -26.31 11.19 -7.55
N PRO A 197 -27.03 12.16 -8.13
CA PRO A 197 -28.49 12.22 -8.04
C PRO A 197 -29.22 10.99 -8.62
N LEU A 198 -28.58 10.20 -9.49
CA LEU A 198 -29.15 8.96 -10.04
C LEU A 198 -28.97 7.75 -9.10
N ILE A 199 -27.99 7.79 -8.20
CA ILE A 199 -27.72 6.70 -7.24
C ILE A 199 -28.88 6.58 -6.24
N GLU A 200 -29.39 7.71 -5.75
CA GLU A 200 -30.54 7.78 -4.83
C GLU A 200 -31.84 7.25 -5.44
N ARG A 201 -31.89 7.12 -6.78
CA ARG A 201 -33.09 6.69 -7.52
C ARG A 201 -33.19 5.18 -7.70
N ASP A 202 -32.21 4.44 -7.15
CA ASP A 202 -32.18 2.97 -7.07
C ASP A 202 -32.46 2.28 -8.41
N LEU A 203 -31.71 2.69 -9.44
CA LEU A 203 -31.88 2.16 -10.80
C LEU A 203 -31.72 0.63 -10.87
N PHE A 204 -30.87 0.04 -10.02
CA PHE A 204 -30.66 -1.41 -9.96
C PHE A 204 -31.94 -2.16 -9.57
N SER A 205 -32.66 -1.69 -8.56
CA SER A 205 -33.96 -2.28 -8.21
C SER A 205 -35.00 -2.08 -9.33
N LYS A 206 -34.99 -0.93 -10.02
CA LYS A 206 -35.92 -0.64 -11.14
C LYS A 206 -35.72 -1.56 -12.34
N VAL A 207 -34.48 -2.00 -12.58
CA VAL A 207 -34.19 -3.01 -13.62
C VAL A 207 -34.26 -4.45 -13.09
N GLY A 208 -34.75 -4.67 -11.87
CA GLY A 208 -34.98 -6.00 -11.31
C GLY A 208 -33.72 -6.74 -10.90
N ILE A 209 -32.70 -6.04 -10.42
CA ILE A 209 -31.48 -6.63 -9.83
C ILE A 209 -31.58 -6.52 -8.31
N SER A 210 -31.60 -7.66 -7.62
CA SER A 210 -31.68 -7.72 -6.16
C SER A 210 -30.37 -7.35 -5.47
N LYS A 211 -30.42 -7.00 -4.17
CA LYS A 211 -29.20 -6.75 -3.37
C LYS A 211 -28.26 -7.95 -3.31
N ASN A 212 -28.81 -9.18 -3.28
CA ASN A 212 -28.00 -10.40 -3.32
C ASN A 212 -27.31 -10.55 -4.69
N GLU A 213 -28.02 -10.33 -5.79
CA GLU A 213 -27.43 -10.32 -7.13
C GLU A 213 -26.34 -9.25 -7.27
N MET A 214 -26.55 -8.03 -6.77
CA MET A 214 -25.51 -6.99 -6.80
C MET A 214 -24.23 -7.42 -6.08
N GLN A 215 -24.33 -8.10 -4.94
CA GLN A 215 -23.15 -8.62 -4.22
C GLN A 215 -22.42 -9.69 -5.03
N GLN A 216 -23.15 -10.57 -5.71
CA GLN A 216 -22.53 -11.59 -6.56
C GLN A 216 -21.95 -10.99 -7.85
N TYR A 217 -22.65 -10.05 -8.49
CA TYR A 217 -22.16 -9.36 -9.69
C TYR A 217 -20.94 -8.48 -9.40
N ALA A 218 -20.87 -7.86 -8.22
CA ALA A 218 -19.65 -7.17 -7.77
C ALA A 218 -18.46 -8.14 -7.63
N ARG A 219 -18.70 -9.36 -7.13
CA ARG A 219 -17.66 -10.42 -7.07
C ARG A 219 -17.25 -10.88 -8.47
N MET A 220 -18.21 -11.07 -9.37
CA MET A 220 -17.93 -11.40 -10.78
C MET A 220 -17.07 -10.31 -11.43
N GLU A 221 -17.41 -9.04 -11.22
CA GLU A 221 -16.64 -7.90 -11.74
C GLU A 221 -15.22 -7.88 -11.15
N GLY A 222 -15.06 -8.08 -9.84
CA GLY A 222 -13.75 -8.14 -9.20
C GLY A 222 -12.86 -9.26 -9.76
N HIS A 223 -13.41 -10.46 -9.93
CA HIS A 223 -12.70 -11.58 -10.55
C HIS A 223 -12.36 -11.30 -12.01
N PHE A 224 -13.26 -10.70 -12.77
CA PHE A 224 -13.01 -10.34 -14.16
C PHE A 224 -11.90 -9.29 -14.30
N GLN A 225 -11.88 -8.29 -13.41
CA GLN A 225 -10.79 -7.30 -13.35
C GLN A 225 -9.45 -7.97 -13.03
N GLN A 226 -9.43 -8.96 -12.14
CA GLN A 226 -8.23 -9.74 -11.84
C GLN A 226 -7.79 -10.59 -13.05
N TYR A 227 -8.74 -11.27 -13.70
CA TYR A 227 -8.53 -12.04 -14.91
C TYR A 227 -7.89 -11.18 -16.02
N MET A 228 -8.37 -9.94 -16.21
CA MET A 228 -7.81 -8.98 -17.17
C MET A 228 -6.40 -8.48 -16.82
N ARG A 229 -6.07 -8.31 -15.53
CA ARG A 229 -4.84 -7.64 -15.06
C ARG A 229 -3.67 -8.61 -14.82
N GLY A 230 -3.97 -9.89 -14.56
CA GLY A 230 -2.94 -10.86 -14.20
C GLY A 230 -2.22 -10.47 -12.91
N SER A 231 -0.88 -10.38 -12.97
CA SER A 231 0.00 -10.08 -11.82
C SER A 231 0.31 -8.59 -11.58
N HIS A 232 -0.25 -7.65 -12.35
CA HIS A 232 0.07 -6.22 -12.21
C HIS A 232 -0.77 -5.52 -11.12
N LYS A 233 -0.13 -4.74 -10.22
CA LYS A 233 -0.79 -3.92 -9.18
C LYS A 233 -0.52 -2.42 -9.40
N TYR A 234 -1.49 -1.58 -9.07
CA TYR A 234 -1.42 -0.11 -9.19
C TYR A 234 -0.91 0.58 -7.92
N LEU A 235 -0.22 1.71 -8.09
CA LEU A 235 0.24 2.57 -7.00
C LEU A 235 -0.88 3.06 -6.05
N ARG A 236 -2.09 3.37 -6.55
CA ARG A 236 -3.24 3.77 -5.71
C ARG A 236 -3.77 2.62 -4.83
N LEU A 237 -3.70 1.39 -5.33
CA LEU A 237 -4.03 0.20 -4.54
C LEU A 237 -2.87 -0.18 -3.61
N MET A 238 -1.64 0.15 -3.98
CA MET A 238 -0.48 0.09 -3.09
C MET A 238 -0.57 1.16 -2.00
N TYR A 239 -1.10 2.36 -2.25
CA TYR A 239 -1.36 3.38 -1.21
C TYR A 239 -2.41 2.91 -0.18
N ASN A 240 -3.44 2.18 -0.61
CA ASN A 240 -4.39 1.50 0.29
C ASN A 240 -3.74 0.35 1.09
N ASP A 241 -2.64 -0.23 0.59
CA ASP A 241 -1.85 -1.24 1.32
C ASP A 241 -0.73 -0.60 2.18
N ILE A 242 -0.27 0.61 1.85
CA ILE A 242 0.76 1.40 2.56
C ILE A 242 0.17 2.12 3.80
N GLY A 243 -1.16 2.22 3.91
CA GLY A 243 -1.88 2.81 5.05
C GLY A 243 -2.29 1.85 6.19
N LYS A 244 -2.01 0.55 6.11
CA LYS A 244 -2.40 -0.44 7.14
C LYS A 244 -1.48 -0.47 8.36
N GLY A 245 -0.97 0.70 8.74
CA GLY A 245 -0.07 0.93 9.88
C GLY A 245 -0.76 1.31 11.19
N ASN A 246 -2.09 1.38 11.25
CA ASN A 246 -2.87 1.59 12.48
C ASN A 246 -3.66 0.33 12.82
N TRP A 247 -3.30 -0.36 13.90
CA TRP A 247 -4.11 -1.43 14.48
C TRP A 247 -4.65 -0.96 15.84
N PHE A 248 -5.83 -0.34 15.87
CA PHE A 248 -6.59 -0.24 17.12
C PHE A 248 -7.04 -1.66 17.52
N GLY A 249 -7.16 -1.98 18.81
CA GLY A 249 -7.53 -3.32 19.29
C GLY A 249 -8.85 -3.88 18.74
N SER A 250 -9.70 -3.04 18.14
CA SER A 250 -10.89 -3.43 17.35
C SER A 250 -10.56 -3.94 15.94
N GLN A 251 -9.43 -3.55 15.35
CA GLN A 251 -8.95 -3.97 14.03
C GLN A 251 -8.05 -5.22 14.08
N LEU A 252 -7.47 -5.57 15.23
CA LEU A 252 -6.73 -6.83 15.41
C LEU A 252 -7.60 -8.08 15.19
N ILE A 253 -8.93 -7.93 15.29
CA ILE A 253 -9.92 -8.96 14.97
C ILE A 253 -10.12 -9.12 13.45
N GLU A 254 -9.84 -8.08 12.65
CA GLU A 254 -10.04 -8.14 11.20
C GLU A 254 -8.82 -8.63 10.43
N THR A 255 -7.61 -8.53 10.99
CA THR A 255 -6.38 -8.70 10.17
C THR A 255 -5.47 -9.84 10.58
N GLN A 256 -5.96 -10.70 11.46
CA GLN A 256 -5.58 -12.12 11.45
C GLN A 256 -6.45 -12.96 10.48
N LYS A 257 -6.96 -12.38 9.38
CA LYS A 257 -7.74 -13.12 8.37
C LYS A 257 -6.91 -13.71 7.21
N VAL A 258 -5.59 -13.53 7.15
CA VAL A 258 -4.80 -13.92 5.96
C VAL A 258 -3.79 -15.06 6.17
N LEU A 259 -3.65 -15.58 7.39
CA LEU A 259 -2.96 -16.85 7.60
C LEU A 259 -3.79 -17.66 8.57
N MET A 260 -4.37 -18.78 8.12
CA MET A 260 -4.57 -20.05 8.87
C MET A 260 -5.44 -21.05 8.09
N THR A 261 -5.04 -22.32 8.18
CA THR A 261 -5.57 -23.54 7.53
C THR A 261 -7.08 -23.74 7.65
N LYS A 262 -7.74 -24.20 6.56
CA LYS A 262 -9.16 -24.60 6.50
C LYS A 262 -9.52 -25.52 7.67
N GLN A 263 -10.62 -25.23 8.37
CA GLN A 263 -11.21 -26.11 9.37
C GLN A 263 -12.64 -26.49 8.96
N ALA A 264 -13.03 -27.73 9.26
CA ALA A 264 -14.35 -28.26 8.95
C ALA A 264 -14.94 -29.04 10.13
N ILE A 265 -16.25 -28.89 10.38
CA ILE A 265 -16.99 -29.64 11.42
C ILE A 265 -17.36 -31.00 10.84
N ARG A 266 -17.08 -32.09 11.54
CA ARG A 266 -17.43 -33.43 11.06
C ARG A 266 -18.60 -34.01 11.85
N ILE A 267 -19.56 -34.58 11.14
CA ILE A 267 -20.76 -35.18 11.71
C ILE A 267 -20.77 -36.67 11.39
N TYR A 268 -21.04 -37.47 12.41
CA TYR A 268 -21.17 -38.91 12.28
C TYR A 268 -22.58 -39.35 12.70
N ILE A 269 -23.21 -40.18 11.87
CA ILE A 269 -24.54 -40.75 12.15
C ILE A 269 -24.39 -42.26 12.35
N ASP A 270 -24.87 -42.76 13.48
CA ASP A 270 -24.88 -44.19 13.78
C ASP A 270 -26.32 -44.73 13.86
N ASN A 271 -26.62 -45.69 12.98
CA ASN A 271 -27.91 -46.39 12.92
C ASN A 271 -27.89 -47.73 13.71
N GLY A 272 -26.85 -47.98 14.50
CA GLY A 272 -26.67 -49.16 15.35
C GLY A 272 -25.52 -50.09 14.96
N ASN A 273 -24.62 -49.66 14.09
CA ASN A 273 -23.43 -50.40 13.64
C ASN A 273 -22.10 -49.77 14.12
N GLY A 274 -22.17 -48.67 14.89
CA GLY A 274 -21.02 -47.92 15.36
C GLY A 274 -20.70 -46.71 14.47
N VAL A 275 -19.79 -45.86 14.99
CA VAL A 275 -19.40 -44.59 14.37
C VAL A 275 -18.19 -44.82 13.45
N SER A 276 -18.28 -44.55 12.15
CA SER A 276 -17.17 -44.69 11.18
C SER A 276 -17.03 -43.48 10.27
N GLU A 277 -15.82 -43.19 9.77
CA GLU A 277 -15.58 -42.07 8.86
C GLU A 277 -16.34 -42.22 7.52
N GLU A 278 -16.53 -43.45 7.05
CA GLU A 278 -17.25 -43.76 5.81
C GLU A 278 -18.75 -43.34 5.88
N ASN A 279 -19.32 -43.27 7.08
CA ASN A 279 -20.68 -42.79 7.35
C ASN A 279 -20.71 -41.40 8.00
N SER A 280 -19.64 -40.62 7.79
CA SER A 280 -19.53 -39.25 8.24
C SER A 280 -19.66 -38.27 7.09
N PHE A 281 -20.06 -37.04 7.38
CA PHE A 281 -20.00 -35.95 6.42
C PHE A 281 -19.51 -34.68 7.09
N VAL A 282 -18.97 -33.78 6.28
CA VAL A 282 -18.27 -32.60 6.75
C VAL A 282 -19.10 -31.35 6.42
N ILE A 283 -19.21 -30.45 7.39
CA ILE A 283 -19.93 -29.19 7.30
C ILE A 283 -18.89 -28.05 7.38
N GLY A 284 -18.82 -27.26 6.30
CA GLY A 284 -18.07 -26.00 6.22
C GLY A 284 -16.64 -26.14 5.68
N GLU A 285 -16.35 -25.62 4.48
CA GLU A 285 -14.98 -25.36 4.00
C GLU A 285 -14.49 -23.92 4.28
N SER A 286 -15.27 -23.14 5.04
CA SER A 286 -14.98 -21.74 5.33
C SER A 286 -15.57 -21.34 6.68
N LEU A 287 -14.85 -21.66 7.77
CA LEU A 287 -15.18 -21.13 9.09
C LEU A 287 -14.26 -19.95 9.39
N THR A 288 -14.83 -18.75 9.49
CA THR A 288 -14.13 -17.54 9.96
C THR A 288 -14.57 -17.21 11.39
N GLN A 289 -13.69 -16.56 12.15
CA GLN A 289 -13.56 -16.70 13.61
C GLN A 289 -14.72 -16.30 14.54
N THR A 290 -15.85 -15.74 14.09
CA THR A 290 -16.92 -15.29 15.03
C THR A 290 -18.32 -15.25 14.42
N GLU A 291 -18.79 -16.35 13.84
CA GLU A 291 -20.23 -16.51 13.59
C GLU A 291 -20.72 -17.84 14.14
N SER A 292 -21.91 -17.78 14.74
CA SER A 292 -22.61 -18.96 15.22
C SER A 292 -23.16 -19.73 14.02
N ILE A 293 -22.68 -20.95 13.82
CA ILE A 293 -22.97 -21.81 12.69
C ILE A 293 -24.24 -22.58 12.99
N GLU A 294 -25.28 -22.34 12.18
CA GLU A 294 -26.53 -23.12 12.22
C GLU A 294 -26.53 -24.12 11.07
N PHE A 295 -26.72 -25.39 11.38
CA PHE A 295 -26.80 -26.46 10.40
C PHE A 295 -27.81 -27.51 10.83
N GLN A 296 -28.23 -28.29 9.85
CA GLN A 296 -29.27 -29.30 10.03
C GLN A 296 -28.70 -30.68 9.72
N ILE A 297 -28.84 -31.62 10.65
CA ILE A 297 -28.40 -33.00 10.50
C ILE A 297 -29.66 -33.83 10.21
N PRO A 298 -29.85 -34.32 8.98
CA PRO A 298 -30.96 -35.22 8.68
C PRO A 298 -30.79 -36.52 9.47
N VAL A 299 -31.85 -36.99 10.11
CA VAL A 299 -31.86 -38.24 10.89
C VAL A 299 -33.04 -39.12 10.44
N THR A 300 -32.86 -40.43 10.49
CA THR A 300 -33.91 -41.40 10.14
C THR A 300 -34.45 -42.07 11.39
N GLN A 301 -35.54 -42.84 11.26
CA GLN A 301 -36.06 -43.65 12.38
C GLN A 301 -35.08 -44.72 12.86
N GLU A 302 -34.05 -45.04 12.07
CA GLU A 302 -33.00 -46.00 12.40
C GLU A 302 -31.82 -45.33 13.11
N THR A 303 -31.72 -43.99 13.09
CA THR A 303 -30.63 -43.24 13.72
C THR A 303 -30.73 -43.32 15.24
N LYS A 304 -29.71 -43.95 15.85
CA LYS A 304 -29.61 -44.12 17.30
C LYS A 304 -28.74 -43.06 17.95
N LEU A 305 -27.70 -42.59 17.26
CA LEU A 305 -26.73 -41.64 17.80
C LEU A 305 -26.22 -40.70 16.70
N VAL A 306 -26.00 -39.44 17.07
CA VAL A 306 -25.30 -38.46 16.24
C VAL A 306 -24.13 -37.88 17.04
N ARG A 307 -22.91 -37.98 16.49
CA ARG A 307 -21.70 -37.36 17.05
C ARG A 307 -21.26 -36.18 16.18
N ILE A 308 -20.93 -35.07 16.83
CA ILE A 308 -20.48 -33.82 16.23
C ILE A 308 -19.07 -33.53 16.73
N ASP A 309 -18.14 -33.42 15.80
CA ASP A 309 -16.75 -33.03 16.07
C ASP A 309 -16.57 -31.59 15.58
N PRO A 310 -16.62 -30.60 16.50
CA PRO A 310 -16.66 -29.19 16.14
C PRO A 310 -15.31 -28.66 15.63
N ALA A 311 -14.20 -29.38 15.86
CA ALA A 311 -12.86 -29.00 15.44
C ALA A 311 -11.92 -30.21 15.43
N SER A 312 -10.80 -30.15 14.70
CA SER A 312 -9.70 -31.13 14.73
C SER A 312 -8.55 -30.73 15.69
N GLN A 313 -8.78 -29.73 16.54
CA GLN A 313 -7.81 -29.21 17.49
C GLN A 313 -8.51 -28.61 18.72
N LYS A 314 -7.72 -28.21 19.73
CA LYS A 314 -8.22 -27.65 20.99
C LYS A 314 -9.08 -26.40 20.75
N CYS A 315 -10.25 -26.33 21.37
CA CYS A 315 -11.25 -25.31 21.05
C CYS A 315 -12.18 -24.97 22.22
N ILE A 316 -12.93 -23.87 22.08
CA ILE A 316 -14.06 -23.51 22.93
C ILE A 316 -15.32 -23.54 22.07
N VAL A 317 -16.38 -24.18 22.57
CA VAL A 317 -17.66 -24.29 21.87
C VAL A 317 -18.79 -23.77 22.74
N ARG A 318 -19.61 -22.87 22.18
CA ARG A 318 -20.89 -22.48 22.76
C ARG A 318 -22.03 -23.17 22.01
N VAL A 319 -22.85 -23.95 22.70
CA VAL A 319 -24.04 -24.58 22.11
C VAL A 319 -25.22 -23.62 22.25
N LEU A 320 -25.56 -22.89 21.20
CA LEU A 320 -26.58 -21.84 21.24
C LEU A 320 -28.00 -22.41 21.14
N SER A 321 -28.18 -23.43 20.29
CA SER A 321 -29.41 -24.22 20.25
C SER A 321 -29.14 -25.61 19.67
N LEU A 322 -29.90 -26.61 20.13
CA LEU A 322 -29.86 -27.97 19.59
C LEU A 322 -31.26 -28.57 19.72
N LEU A 323 -31.98 -28.63 18.59
CA LEU A 323 -33.40 -28.96 18.53
C LEU A 323 -33.63 -30.14 17.58
N GLY A 324 -34.43 -31.13 18.00
CA GLY A 324 -34.97 -32.15 17.11
C GLY A 324 -36.30 -31.70 16.53
N ASP A 325 -36.45 -31.83 15.21
CA ASP A 325 -37.64 -31.43 14.48
C ASP A 325 -38.26 -32.60 13.72
N GLY A 326 -39.57 -32.73 13.83
CA GLY A 326 -40.36 -33.88 13.35
C GLY A 326 -41.85 -33.52 13.37
N ALA A 327 -42.70 -34.37 13.96
CA ALA A 327 -44.12 -34.00 14.15
C ALA A 327 -44.31 -32.76 15.06
N ALA A 328 -43.37 -32.51 15.97
CA ALA A 328 -43.24 -31.29 16.76
C ALA A 328 -41.78 -31.06 17.17
N THR A 329 -41.34 -29.80 17.24
CA THR A 329 -39.97 -29.43 17.61
C THR A 329 -39.72 -29.58 19.12
N TYR A 330 -38.60 -30.19 19.50
CA TYR A 330 -38.19 -30.36 20.91
C TYR A 330 -36.69 -30.09 21.09
N ALA A 331 -36.27 -29.73 22.32
CA ALA A 331 -34.85 -29.58 22.63
C ALA A 331 -34.20 -30.96 22.80
N ALA A 332 -33.16 -31.26 22.03
CA ALA A 332 -32.49 -32.56 22.06
C ALA A 332 -31.38 -32.58 23.12
N PHE A 333 -31.29 -33.69 23.84
CA PHE A 333 -30.29 -33.90 24.90
C PHE A 333 -28.95 -34.34 24.31
N TYR A 334 -27.85 -33.79 24.84
CA TYR A 334 -26.49 -34.11 24.39
C TYR A 334 -25.51 -34.23 25.55
N GLN A 335 -24.42 -34.97 25.31
CA GLN A 335 -23.27 -35.14 26.18
C GLN A 335 -22.00 -34.69 25.44
N THR A 336 -20.93 -34.38 26.16
CA THR A 336 -19.69 -33.92 25.54
C THR A 336 -18.47 -34.26 26.40
N ASN A 337 -17.30 -34.42 25.76
CA ASN A 337 -16.02 -34.58 26.45
C ASN A 337 -15.33 -33.25 26.82
N GLY A 338 -15.96 -32.10 26.54
CA GLY A 338 -15.49 -30.77 26.95
C GLY A 338 -15.87 -30.41 28.40
N GLU A 339 -15.01 -29.67 29.08
CA GLU A 339 -15.29 -29.17 30.44
C GLU A 339 -16.27 -27.98 30.37
N LYS A 340 -17.39 -28.08 31.10
CA LYS A 340 -18.41 -27.04 31.11
C LYS A 340 -17.96 -25.84 31.95
N THR A 341 -17.77 -24.69 31.31
CA THR A 341 -17.28 -23.45 31.96
C THR A 341 -18.41 -22.46 32.28
N ASP A 342 -19.49 -22.47 31.50
CA ASP A 342 -20.72 -21.68 31.72
C ASP A 342 -21.94 -22.46 31.18
N LYS A 343 -23.17 -21.93 31.38
CA LYS A 343 -24.45 -22.62 31.11
C LYS A 343 -24.52 -23.32 29.75
N ASP A 344 -23.90 -22.75 28.72
CA ASP A 344 -23.90 -23.25 27.35
C ASP A 344 -22.50 -23.19 26.68
N LEU A 345 -21.41 -23.07 27.45
CA LEU A 345 -20.03 -22.90 26.97
C LEU A 345 -19.12 -24.03 27.48
N PHE A 346 -18.37 -24.65 26.58
CA PHE A 346 -17.55 -25.84 26.83
C PHE A 346 -16.13 -25.64 26.31
N LEU A 347 -15.14 -25.95 27.16
CA LEU A 347 -13.73 -25.91 26.82
C LEU A 347 -13.24 -27.33 26.49
N PHE A 348 -12.70 -27.50 25.29
CA PHE A 348 -12.09 -28.75 24.84
C PHE A 348 -10.58 -28.60 24.79
N ASN A 349 -9.94 -28.93 25.92
CA ASN A 349 -8.48 -29.02 25.98
C ASN A 349 -7.99 -30.39 25.46
N THR A 350 -8.47 -30.77 24.27
CA THR A 350 -8.16 -32.02 23.57
C THR A 350 -8.14 -31.74 22.07
N THR A 351 -7.37 -32.50 21.32
CA THR A 351 -7.36 -32.44 19.84
C THR A 351 -8.50 -33.24 19.21
N ASP A 352 -9.33 -33.90 20.03
CA ASP A 352 -10.51 -34.67 19.60
C ASP A 352 -11.77 -34.22 20.39
N PRO A 353 -12.30 -33.01 20.11
CA PRO A 353 -13.49 -32.50 20.76
C PRO A 353 -14.76 -33.21 20.22
N GLN A 354 -15.66 -33.64 21.12
CA GLN A 354 -16.85 -34.42 20.75
C GLN A 354 -18.11 -33.94 21.47
N ILE A 355 -19.22 -33.81 20.73
CA ILE A 355 -20.58 -33.61 21.23
C ILE A 355 -21.45 -34.75 20.72
N ILE A 356 -22.11 -35.48 21.60
CA ILE A 356 -22.85 -36.72 21.29
C ILE A 356 -24.32 -36.57 21.68
N ILE A 357 -25.21 -36.85 20.74
CA ILE A 357 -26.66 -36.79 20.89
C ILE A 357 -27.20 -38.23 20.80
N THR A 358 -27.82 -38.71 21.87
CA THR A 358 -28.27 -40.12 21.98
C THR A 358 -29.77 -40.30 22.18
N ASP A 359 -30.50 -39.23 22.52
CA ASP A 359 -31.95 -39.28 22.82
C ASP A 359 -32.77 -38.66 21.68
N ILE A 360 -32.70 -39.27 20.50
CA ILE A 360 -33.42 -38.83 19.29
C ILE A 360 -34.81 -39.46 19.31
N LYS A 361 -35.86 -38.64 19.40
CA LYS A 361 -37.23 -39.13 19.57
C LYS A 361 -37.75 -39.77 18.28
N PRO A 362 -38.56 -40.85 18.35
CA PRO A 362 -39.15 -41.47 17.18
C PRO A 362 -39.96 -40.46 16.35
N GLY A 363 -39.70 -40.42 15.03
CA GLY A 363 -40.33 -39.49 14.10
C GLY A 363 -39.62 -38.14 13.94
N THR A 364 -38.46 -37.95 14.57
CA THR A 364 -37.54 -36.84 14.25
C THR A 364 -36.98 -37.05 12.85
N VAL A 365 -37.02 -36.00 12.04
CA VAL A 365 -36.54 -36.03 10.64
C VAL A 365 -35.24 -35.23 10.51
N VAL A 366 -35.03 -34.26 11.40
CA VAL A 366 -33.82 -33.42 11.38
C VAL A 366 -33.45 -32.91 12.76
N LEU A 367 -32.15 -32.83 13.07
CA LEU A 367 -31.61 -32.12 14.22
C LEU A 367 -31.06 -30.76 13.75
N LYS A 368 -31.64 -29.67 14.23
CA LYS A 368 -31.17 -28.29 14.00
C LYS A 368 -30.16 -27.94 15.09
N VAL A 369 -28.93 -27.66 14.70
CA VAL A 369 -27.80 -27.41 15.60
C VAL A 369 -27.24 -26.02 15.33
N HIS A 370 -27.08 -25.22 16.39
CA HIS A 370 -26.48 -23.89 16.34
C HIS A 370 -25.33 -23.79 17.33
N LEU A 371 -24.09 -23.70 16.82
CA LEU A 371 -22.86 -23.69 17.61
C LEU A 371 -22.02 -22.45 17.32
N SER A 372 -21.29 -21.94 18.31
CA SER A 372 -20.15 -21.04 18.10
C SER A 372 -18.88 -21.79 18.44
N VAL A 373 -17.90 -21.84 17.53
CA VAL A 373 -16.63 -22.56 17.73
C VAL A 373 -15.46 -21.58 17.62
N SER A 374 -14.52 -21.62 18.57
CA SER A 374 -13.32 -20.79 18.56
C SER A 374 -12.08 -21.63 18.88
N LEU A 375 -11.02 -21.50 18.08
CA LEU A 375 -9.79 -22.29 18.21
C LEU A 375 -8.80 -21.67 19.17
N LEU A 376 -8.07 -22.53 19.87
CA LEU A 376 -7.04 -22.14 20.83
C LEU A 376 -5.66 -22.49 20.28
N ASN A 377 -4.71 -21.55 20.33
CA ASN A 377 -3.29 -21.85 20.12
C ASN A 377 -2.62 -22.20 21.46
N ASP A 378 -1.46 -22.87 21.43
CA ASP A 378 -0.79 -23.36 22.65
C ASP A 378 -0.31 -22.23 23.58
N GLN A 379 -0.16 -21.01 23.07
CA GLN A 379 0.19 -19.82 23.85
C GLN A 379 -0.98 -19.38 24.76
N ILE A 380 -2.19 -19.30 24.22
CA ILE A 380 -3.43 -18.99 24.97
C ILE A 380 -3.75 -20.10 25.98
N ILE A 381 -3.42 -21.36 25.67
CA ILE A 381 -3.62 -22.49 26.60
C ILE A 381 -2.63 -22.43 27.75
N THR A 382 -1.39 -21.98 27.51
CA THR A 382 -0.40 -21.77 28.57
C THR A 382 -0.87 -20.67 29.53
N GLU A 383 -1.49 -19.61 29.01
CA GLU A 383 -2.09 -18.54 29.81
C GLU A 383 -3.39 -18.97 30.54
N LEU A 384 -4.27 -19.72 29.88
CA LEU A 384 -5.53 -20.22 30.47
C LEU A 384 -5.30 -21.33 31.50
N SER A 385 -4.30 -22.18 31.32
CA SER A 385 -3.91 -23.22 32.30
C SER A 385 -3.17 -22.62 33.50
N GLN A 386 -2.48 -21.50 33.32
CA GLN A 386 -1.97 -20.67 34.43
C GLN A 386 -3.13 -19.94 35.17
N GLY A 387 -4.16 -19.51 34.45
CA GLY A 387 -5.37 -18.87 35.01
C GLY A 387 -6.36 -19.83 35.71
N GLN A 388 -6.48 -21.08 35.27
CA GLN A 388 -7.39 -22.08 35.87
C GLN A 388 -6.96 -22.53 37.27
N LYS A 389 -5.73 -22.26 37.70
CA LYS A 389 -5.34 -22.43 39.11
C LYS A 389 -6.03 -21.43 40.06
N ALA A 390 -6.59 -20.34 39.54
CA ALA A 390 -7.20 -19.28 40.36
C ALA A 390 -8.72 -19.41 40.58
N VAL A 391 -9.45 -20.21 39.79
CA VAL A 391 -10.93 -20.16 39.74
C VAL A 391 -11.65 -21.36 40.37
N LYS A 392 -10.91 -22.31 40.98
CA LYS A 392 -11.51 -23.46 41.69
C LYS A 392 -12.25 -23.10 43.00
N GLY A 393 -12.25 -21.85 43.43
CA GLY A 393 -12.97 -21.38 44.60
C GLY A 393 -14.11 -20.47 44.21
N ILE A 394 -15.36 -20.93 44.38
CA ILE A 394 -16.58 -20.17 44.74
C ILE A 394 -17.78 -20.95 44.17
N LYS A 395 -18.30 -21.87 44.99
CA LYS A 395 -19.59 -22.56 44.82
C LYS A 395 -20.72 -21.71 45.43
N MET A 396 -21.93 -21.90 44.89
CA MET A 396 -23.26 -21.96 45.53
C MET A 396 -24.33 -20.90 45.22
N HIS A 397 -25.49 -21.47 44.80
CA HIS A 397 -26.90 -21.13 45.06
C HIS A 397 -27.51 -19.80 44.55
N GLY A 398 -28.28 -19.92 43.47
CA GLY A 398 -29.73 -20.22 43.51
C GLY A 398 -30.67 -19.25 44.24
N LEU A 399 -31.74 -18.86 43.53
CA LEU A 399 -33.01 -18.21 43.95
C LEU A 399 -33.08 -16.67 43.94
N LEU A 400 -33.62 -16.10 42.85
CA LEU A 400 -34.69 -15.09 42.81
C LEU A 400 -34.88 -14.57 41.37
N TRP A 401 -35.74 -15.25 40.61
CA TRP A 401 -35.93 -15.08 39.16
C TRP A 401 -37.10 -14.16 38.76
N LEU A 402 -37.67 -13.34 39.66
CA LEU A 402 -38.93 -12.63 39.36
C LEU A 402 -38.87 -11.09 39.27
N SER A 403 -37.70 -10.44 39.23
CA SER A 403 -37.59 -8.97 39.05
C SER A 403 -36.75 -8.48 37.84
N LYS A 404 -36.23 -9.36 36.98
CA LYS A 404 -35.21 -9.01 35.95
C LYS A 404 -35.73 -8.34 34.67
N LYS A 405 -37.02 -8.41 34.35
CA LYS A 405 -37.51 -8.02 33.01
C LYS A 405 -37.56 -6.49 32.78
N VAL A 406 -37.72 -5.69 33.83
CA VAL A 406 -37.68 -4.21 33.73
C VAL A 406 -36.24 -3.68 33.87
N PHE A 407 -35.39 -4.35 34.66
CA PHE A 407 -34.00 -3.93 34.89
C PHE A 407 -33.09 -4.14 33.66
N ASN A 408 -33.31 -5.21 32.88
CA ASN A 408 -32.48 -5.53 31.71
C ASN A 408 -32.67 -4.58 30.52
N LYS A 409 -33.87 -4.00 30.33
CA LYS A 409 -34.14 -3.06 29.23
C LYS A 409 -33.48 -1.69 29.47
N CYS A 410 -33.42 -1.26 30.73
CA CYS A 410 -32.71 -0.05 31.13
C CYS A 410 -31.19 -0.24 31.08
N LYS A 411 -30.68 -1.42 31.48
CA LYS A 411 -29.25 -1.75 31.45
C LYS A 411 -28.69 -1.84 30.02
N TYR A 412 -29.45 -2.40 29.07
CA TYR A 412 -29.04 -2.46 27.66
C TYR A 412 -28.98 -1.07 27.01
N LYS A 413 -30.01 -0.22 27.20
CA LYS A 413 -29.98 1.19 26.75
C LYS A 413 -28.85 1.99 27.39
N TYR A 414 -28.54 1.72 28.66
CA TYR A 414 -27.40 2.34 29.36
C TYR A 414 -26.05 1.88 28.79
N LEU A 415 -25.90 0.60 28.43
CA LEU A 415 -24.67 0.05 27.86
C LEU A 415 -24.41 0.54 26.44
N VAL A 416 -25.43 0.61 25.58
CA VAL A 416 -25.31 1.19 24.22
C VAL A 416 -24.94 2.67 24.29
N LYS A 417 -25.67 3.47 25.09
CA LYS A 417 -25.31 4.89 25.32
C LYS A 417 -23.92 5.08 25.92
N ARG A 418 -23.45 4.13 26.74
CA ARG A 418 -22.10 4.16 27.31
C ARG A 418 -21.03 3.79 26.29
N GLN A 419 -21.34 2.92 25.32
CA GLN A 419 -20.45 2.59 24.21
C GLN A 419 -20.39 3.75 23.21
N GLU A 420 -21.53 4.28 22.77
CA GLU A 420 -21.59 5.49 21.91
C GLU A 420 -20.85 6.68 22.55
N LYS A 421 -21.02 6.88 23.87
CA LYS A 421 -20.28 7.91 24.61
C LYS A 421 -18.78 7.63 24.69
N ARG A 422 -18.36 6.36 24.73
CA ARG A 422 -16.94 5.98 24.71
C ARG A 422 -16.32 6.22 23.33
N ASP A 423 -17.01 5.81 22.27
CA ASP A 423 -16.56 5.97 20.89
C ASP A 423 -16.49 7.47 20.54
N ALA A 424 -17.49 8.26 20.94
CA ALA A 424 -17.46 9.72 20.80
C ALA A 424 -16.32 10.37 21.58
N LEU A 425 -16.04 9.92 22.82
CA LEU A 425 -14.94 10.42 23.63
C LEU A 425 -13.56 10.04 23.05
N GLU A 426 -13.46 8.87 22.42
CA GLU A 426 -12.23 8.45 21.74
C GLU A 426 -11.99 9.26 20.46
N LEU A 427 -13.04 9.52 19.67
CA LEU A 427 -13.01 10.43 18.52
C LEU A 427 -12.62 11.85 18.94
N GLU A 428 -13.23 12.37 20.01
CA GLU A 428 -12.92 13.69 20.57
C GLU A 428 -11.47 13.74 21.09
N ARG A 429 -10.97 12.67 21.72
CA ARG A 429 -9.56 12.57 22.12
C ARG A 429 -8.61 12.59 20.92
N LYS A 430 -8.89 11.81 19.87
CA LYS A 430 -8.08 11.80 18.65
C LYS A 430 -8.12 13.16 17.95
N TRP A 431 -9.31 13.78 17.90
CA TRP A 431 -9.49 15.12 17.37
C TRP A 431 -8.66 16.13 18.16
N ASN A 432 -8.74 16.13 19.49
CA ASN A 432 -7.96 17.04 20.33
C ASN A 432 -6.45 16.75 20.30
N LEU A 433 -6.05 15.50 20.06
CA LEU A 433 -4.64 15.13 19.90
C LEU A 433 -4.05 15.72 18.61
N ILE A 434 -4.83 15.71 17.52
CA ILE A 434 -4.40 16.23 16.23
C ILE A 434 -4.58 17.75 16.16
N PHE A 435 -5.77 18.25 16.50
CA PHE A 435 -6.19 19.64 16.34
C PHE A 435 -5.87 20.57 17.52
N GLY A 436 -5.39 20.00 18.62
CA GLY A 436 -5.25 20.70 19.90
C GLY A 436 -6.60 20.95 20.57
N THR A 437 -6.55 21.27 21.87
CA THR A 437 -7.72 21.75 22.59
C THR A 437 -7.93 23.24 22.34
N GLU A 438 -9.15 23.74 22.56
CA GLU A 438 -9.46 25.17 22.46
C GLU A 438 -8.55 26.02 23.37
N GLU A 439 -8.12 25.48 24.51
CA GLU A 439 -7.15 26.11 25.42
C GLU A 439 -5.80 26.33 24.74
N ILE A 440 -5.23 25.28 24.12
CA ILE A 440 -3.95 25.36 23.39
C ILE A 440 -4.05 26.35 22.23
N LEU A 441 -5.13 26.29 21.44
CA LEU A 441 -5.32 27.21 20.32
C LEU A 441 -5.45 28.67 20.78
N ASN A 442 -6.10 28.92 21.93
CA ASN A 442 -6.20 30.25 22.52
C ASN A 442 -4.88 30.74 23.12
N GLU A 443 -4.04 29.85 23.64
CA GLU A 443 -2.68 30.19 24.09
C GLU A 443 -1.80 30.59 22.90
N GLN A 444 -1.84 29.82 21.81
CA GLN A 444 -1.13 30.16 20.57
C GLN A 444 -1.51 31.54 20.04
N LYS A 445 -2.81 31.87 20.02
CA LYS A 445 -3.32 33.19 19.59
C LYS A 445 -2.81 34.35 20.46
N LYS A 446 -2.46 34.10 21.72
CA LYS A 446 -1.95 35.11 22.67
C LYS A 446 -0.43 35.18 22.70
N THR A 447 0.25 34.21 22.09
CA THR A 447 1.70 34.13 22.07
C THR A 447 2.26 35.23 21.18
N VAL A 448 3.25 35.96 21.69
CA VAL A 448 3.97 36.98 20.95
C VAL A 448 5.39 36.49 20.73
N PHE A 449 5.81 36.41 19.47
CA PHE A 449 7.16 35.98 19.13
C PHE A 449 8.12 37.18 19.16
N PRO A 450 9.40 37.01 19.57
CA PRO A 450 10.38 38.11 19.57
C PRO A 450 10.60 38.77 18.20
N LYS A 451 10.41 37.99 17.13
CA LYS A 451 10.45 38.41 15.73
C LYS A 451 9.24 37.83 15.01
N GLU A 452 8.34 38.66 14.55
CA GLU A 452 7.21 38.22 13.73
C GLU A 452 7.57 38.36 12.25
N VAL A 453 7.32 37.30 11.48
CA VAL A 453 7.46 37.32 10.02
C VAL A 453 6.08 37.29 9.39
N LYS A 454 5.92 37.89 8.23
CA LYS A 454 4.69 37.73 7.46
C LYS A 454 4.77 36.48 6.55
N PHE A 455 3.76 35.61 6.61
CA PHE A 455 3.59 34.51 5.66
C PHE A 455 2.72 34.94 4.48
N SER A 456 3.16 34.68 3.25
CA SER A 456 2.29 34.74 2.05
C SER A 456 1.93 33.33 1.62
N ILE A 457 0.66 32.98 1.74
CA ILE A 457 0.13 31.67 1.32
C ILE A 457 -0.32 31.78 -0.13
N LEU A 458 0.25 30.97 -1.00
CA LEU A 458 0.02 31.02 -2.44
C LEU A 458 -0.94 29.91 -2.84
N VAL A 459 -2.03 30.28 -3.50
CA VAL A 459 -3.05 29.32 -3.94
C VAL A 459 -3.46 29.62 -5.39
N PRO A 460 -2.96 28.85 -6.36
CA PRO A 460 -3.47 28.91 -7.73
C PRO A 460 -4.87 28.29 -7.80
N LEU A 461 -5.88 29.03 -8.25
CA LEU A 461 -7.25 28.55 -8.37
C LEU A 461 -7.57 28.12 -9.81
N TYR A 462 -8.23 26.98 -9.97
CA TYR A 462 -8.73 26.52 -11.27
C TYR A 462 -9.99 25.67 -11.11
N ASN A 463 -11.14 26.25 -11.50
CA ASN A 463 -12.46 25.59 -11.49
C ASN A 463 -12.79 24.91 -10.14
N THR A 464 -12.33 25.51 -9.05
CA THR A 464 -12.47 24.97 -7.69
C THR A 464 -13.95 24.90 -7.29
N PRO A 465 -14.45 23.74 -6.82
CA PRO A 465 -15.79 23.65 -6.25
C PRO A 465 -15.97 24.60 -5.07
N GLU A 466 -17.13 25.26 -4.98
CA GLU A 466 -17.38 26.31 -3.98
C GLU A 466 -17.15 25.82 -2.55
N ILE A 467 -17.62 24.62 -2.19
CA ILE A 467 -17.45 24.06 -0.84
C ILE A 467 -15.96 23.97 -0.48
N PHE A 468 -15.14 23.43 -1.40
CA PHE A 468 -13.71 23.27 -1.17
C PHE A 468 -13.00 24.62 -1.09
N LEU A 469 -13.38 25.57 -1.95
CA LEU A 469 -12.83 26.93 -1.92
C LEU A 469 -13.09 27.63 -0.59
N ARG A 470 -14.31 27.50 -0.04
CA ARG A 470 -14.68 28.09 1.26
C ARG A 470 -13.91 27.44 2.40
N GLU A 471 -13.90 26.10 2.46
CA GLU A 471 -13.15 25.36 3.50
C GLU A 471 -11.65 25.69 3.48
N MET A 472 -11.07 25.80 2.28
CA MET A 472 -9.67 26.20 2.08
C MET A 472 -9.40 27.62 2.62
N ILE A 473 -10.20 28.62 2.21
CA ILE A 473 -10.05 30.02 2.68
C ILE A 473 -10.21 30.10 4.20
N GLU A 474 -11.24 29.45 4.74
CA GLU A 474 -11.55 29.45 6.17
C GLU A 474 -10.44 28.78 6.99
N SER A 475 -9.79 27.74 6.46
CA SER A 475 -8.65 27.10 7.13
C SER A 475 -7.45 28.05 7.30
N VAL A 476 -7.26 29.00 6.38
CA VAL A 476 -6.24 30.06 6.48
C VAL A 476 -6.73 31.17 7.43
N GLN A 477 -8.00 31.56 7.35
CA GLN A 477 -8.57 32.57 8.26
C GLN A 477 -8.47 32.17 9.74
N ASN A 478 -8.63 30.87 10.01
CA ASN A 478 -8.65 30.29 11.34
C ASN A 478 -7.26 30.01 11.94
N GLN A 479 -6.18 30.42 11.26
CA GLN A 479 -4.81 30.24 11.78
C GLN A 479 -4.61 30.98 13.11
N THR A 480 -3.95 30.33 14.08
CA THR A 480 -3.67 30.90 15.40
C THR A 480 -2.59 31.97 15.36
N TYR A 481 -1.66 31.88 14.41
CA TYR A 481 -0.73 32.96 14.07
C TYR A 481 -1.39 33.93 13.09
N SER A 482 -1.36 35.23 13.36
CA SER A 482 -2.21 36.22 12.69
C SER A 482 -1.55 36.98 11.54
N ASN A 483 -0.21 37.04 11.49
CA ASN A 483 0.53 37.82 10.49
C ASN A 483 0.73 37.04 9.18
N TRP A 484 -0.32 36.95 8.38
CA TRP A 484 -0.31 36.28 7.09
C TRP A 484 -1.09 37.08 6.03
N GLU A 485 -0.93 36.67 4.77
CA GLU A 485 -1.80 37.04 3.66
C GLU A 485 -2.06 35.84 2.75
N LEU A 486 -3.23 35.81 2.13
CA LEU A 486 -3.65 34.74 1.22
C LEU A 486 -3.67 35.29 -0.21
N CYS A 487 -2.85 34.75 -1.10
CA CYS A 487 -2.67 35.21 -2.47
C CYS A 487 -3.33 34.23 -3.45
N LEU A 488 -4.47 34.62 -4.02
CA LEU A 488 -5.32 33.80 -4.88
C LEU A 488 -5.21 34.24 -6.35
N ALA A 489 -4.58 33.43 -7.19
CA ALA A 489 -4.54 33.68 -8.64
C ALA A 489 -5.52 32.76 -9.36
N ASP A 490 -6.56 33.33 -9.97
CA ASP A 490 -7.69 32.57 -10.51
C ASP A 490 -7.65 32.42 -12.03
N GLY A 491 -7.27 31.22 -12.47
CA GLY A 491 -7.26 30.78 -13.86
C GLY A 491 -8.56 30.07 -14.31
N SER A 492 -9.62 30.06 -13.49
CA SER A 492 -10.87 29.34 -13.76
C SER A 492 -11.61 29.86 -14.99
N THR A 493 -12.34 28.99 -15.68
CA THR A 493 -13.12 29.34 -16.87
C THR A 493 -14.38 30.15 -16.50
N GLN A 494 -15.05 30.72 -17.50
CA GLN A 494 -16.28 31.51 -17.28
C GLN A 494 -17.42 30.69 -16.67
N GLU A 495 -17.47 29.39 -16.94
CA GLU A 495 -18.45 28.46 -16.36
C GLU A 495 -18.33 28.36 -14.83
N TYR A 496 -17.14 28.64 -14.29
CA TYR A 496 -16.85 28.68 -12.86
C TYR A 496 -16.75 30.12 -12.34
N SER A 497 -17.58 31.02 -12.86
CA SER A 497 -17.64 32.44 -12.42
C SER A 497 -17.93 32.62 -10.93
N ALA A 498 -18.53 31.62 -10.27
CA ALA A 498 -18.76 31.60 -8.83
C ALA A 498 -17.46 31.75 -8.00
N VAL A 499 -16.31 31.26 -8.49
CA VAL A 499 -15.02 31.36 -7.79
C VAL A 499 -14.67 32.81 -7.47
N GLY A 500 -14.80 33.72 -8.46
CA GLY A 500 -14.53 35.14 -8.27
C GLY A 500 -15.55 35.82 -7.33
N HIS A 501 -16.79 35.34 -7.31
CA HIS A 501 -17.81 35.84 -6.38
C HIS A 501 -17.45 35.49 -4.94
N VAL A 502 -17.17 34.21 -4.66
CA VAL A 502 -16.75 33.73 -3.33
C VAL A 502 -15.51 34.47 -2.84
N CYS A 503 -14.47 34.59 -3.68
CA CYS A 503 -13.27 35.36 -3.31
C CYS A 503 -13.60 36.82 -2.96
N SER A 504 -14.49 37.46 -3.71
CA SER A 504 -14.92 38.84 -3.46
C SER A 504 -15.73 39.00 -2.16
N GLU A 505 -16.41 37.95 -1.68
CA GLU A 505 -17.08 37.93 -0.38
C GLU A 505 -16.02 37.99 0.73
N TYR A 506 -15.09 37.04 0.75
CA TYR A 506 -14.08 36.96 1.82
C TYR A 506 -13.12 38.16 1.85
N ILE A 507 -12.80 38.79 0.71
CA ILE A 507 -11.96 40.01 0.67
C ILE A 507 -12.63 41.17 1.41
N LYS A 508 -13.96 41.27 1.36
CA LYS A 508 -14.70 42.32 2.09
C LYS A 508 -14.66 42.08 3.59
N GLU A 509 -14.53 40.83 4.02
CA GLU A 509 -14.49 40.43 5.43
C GLU A 509 -13.07 40.45 6.00
N ASP A 510 -12.05 40.10 5.21
CA ASP A 510 -10.65 40.04 5.62
C ASP A 510 -9.70 40.62 4.57
N SER A 511 -9.18 41.82 4.87
CA SER A 511 -8.24 42.55 4.00
C SER A 511 -6.90 41.85 3.74
N ARG A 512 -6.58 40.79 4.49
CA ARG A 512 -5.36 39.97 4.25
C ARG A 512 -5.50 39.07 3.03
N ILE A 513 -6.70 38.90 2.49
CA ILE A 513 -6.95 38.10 1.30
C ILE A 513 -6.77 38.97 0.05
N LYS A 514 -5.92 38.50 -0.86
CA LYS A 514 -5.59 39.12 -2.14
C LYS A 514 -6.05 38.21 -3.27
N TYR A 515 -6.72 38.77 -4.26
CA TYR A 515 -7.24 38.01 -5.40
C TYR A 515 -6.91 38.69 -6.72
N LYS A 516 -6.51 37.88 -7.70
CA LYS A 516 -6.26 38.32 -9.08
C LYS A 516 -6.90 37.31 -10.04
N LYS A 517 -7.91 37.77 -10.79
CA LYS A 517 -8.42 37.01 -11.93
C LYS A 517 -7.39 37.05 -13.07
N LEU A 518 -7.01 35.89 -13.58
CA LEU A 518 -6.14 35.77 -14.75
C LEU A 518 -6.98 35.82 -16.03
N GLU A 519 -6.42 36.37 -17.11
CA GLU A 519 -7.11 36.45 -18.41
C GLU A 519 -7.45 35.06 -18.97
N LYS A 520 -6.64 34.05 -18.64
CA LYS A 520 -6.80 32.64 -19.01
C LYS A 520 -6.00 31.76 -18.05
N ASN A 521 -6.27 30.45 -18.05
CA ASN A 521 -5.40 29.48 -17.38
C ASN A 521 -4.03 29.42 -18.09
N LEU A 522 -2.94 29.64 -17.33
CA LEU A 522 -1.58 29.66 -17.87
C LEU A 522 -0.79 28.37 -17.59
N GLY A 523 -1.37 27.42 -16.87
CA GLY A 523 -0.69 26.25 -16.31
C GLY A 523 -0.39 26.44 -14.82
N ILE A 524 -0.16 25.34 -14.10
CA ILE A 524 -0.01 25.39 -12.64
C ILE A 524 1.18 26.26 -12.22
N SER A 525 2.34 26.13 -12.88
CA SER A 525 3.53 26.94 -12.57
C SER A 525 3.30 28.44 -12.73
N GLU A 526 2.70 28.85 -13.85
CA GLU A 526 2.49 30.28 -14.14
C GLU A 526 1.36 30.88 -13.31
N ASN A 527 0.31 30.10 -13.00
CA ASN A 527 -0.73 30.53 -12.07
C ASN A 527 -0.14 30.74 -10.67
N THR A 528 0.74 29.85 -10.20
CA THR A 528 1.44 30.03 -8.92
C THR A 528 2.42 31.20 -8.96
N ASN A 529 3.13 31.43 -10.08
CA ASN A 529 3.96 32.63 -10.27
C ASN A 529 3.14 33.93 -10.17
N ALA A 530 1.89 33.94 -10.66
CA ALA A 530 1.00 35.08 -10.46
C ALA A 530 0.61 35.31 -8.99
N CYS A 531 0.56 34.25 -8.16
CA CYS A 531 0.45 34.39 -6.70
C CYS A 531 1.71 35.03 -6.11
N ILE A 532 2.90 34.61 -6.56
CA ILE A 532 4.20 35.16 -6.12
C ILE A 532 4.27 36.67 -6.34
N GLU A 533 3.74 37.19 -7.47
CA GLU A 533 3.70 38.63 -7.74
C GLU A 533 2.89 39.44 -6.71
N MET A 534 1.89 38.83 -6.09
CA MET A 534 1.06 39.47 -5.05
C MET A 534 1.68 39.36 -3.64
N ALA A 535 2.63 38.44 -3.46
CA ALA A 535 3.22 38.10 -2.17
C ALA A 535 4.19 39.19 -1.67
N THR A 536 4.04 39.52 -0.39
CA THR A 536 4.82 40.53 0.35
C THR A 536 5.46 39.97 1.61
N GLY A 537 5.13 38.74 1.97
CA GLY A 537 5.66 38.05 3.14
C GLY A 537 7.16 37.74 3.02
N GLU A 538 7.81 37.60 4.16
CA GLU A 538 9.20 37.15 4.26
C GLU A 538 9.33 35.65 4.02
N TYR A 539 8.23 34.91 4.25
CA TYR A 539 8.11 33.49 3.99
C TYR A 539 6.90 33.22 3.09
N ILE A 540 7.06 32.23 2.22
CA ILE A 540 6.06 31.75 1.26
C ILE A 540 5.58 30.38 1.72
N GLY A 541 4.26 30.16 1.76
CA GLY A 541 3.65 28.83 1.94
C GLY A 541 2.93 28.40 0.67
N LEU A 542 3.15 27.16 0.21
CA LEU A 542 2.42 26.59 -0.93
C LEU A 542 1.18 25.85 -0.44
N PHE A 543 0.02 26.13 -1.04
CA PHE A 543 -1.24 25.51 -0.62
C PHE A 543 -2.17 25.26 -1.80
N ASP A 544 -2.77 24.07 -1.84
CA ASP A 544 -3.70 23.67 -2.89
C ASP A 544 -5.13 24.14 -2.58
N HIS A 545 -5.87 24.44 -3.64
CA HIS A 545 -7.15 25.14 -3.55
C HIS A 545 -8.31 24.30 -3.02
N ASP A 546 -8.11 22.99 -2.86
CA ASP A 546 -9.10 21.99 -2.48
C ASP A 546 -8.78 21.27 -1.15
N ASP A 547 -7.69 21.65 -0.50
CA ASP A 547 -7.17 21.06 0.73
C ASP A 547 -7.45 21.93 1.97
N VAL A 548 -7.06 21.44 3.15
CA VAL A 548 -7.30 22.11 4.44
C VAL A 548 -6.02 22.19 5.26
N LEU A 549 -5.75 23.37 5.83
CA LEU A 549 -4.66 23.56 6.78
C LEU A 549 -5.10 23.35 8.23
N HIS A 550 -4.19 22.78 9.01
CA HIS A 550 -4.32 22.74 10.46
C HIS A 550 -4.29 24.16 11.07
N PRO A 551 -5.15 24.51 12.06
CA PRO A 551 -5.19 25.86 12.64
C PRO A 551 -3.88 26.38 13.24
N SER A 552 -2.97 25.48 13.64
CA SER A 552 -1.66 25.84 14.18
C SER A 552 -0.52 25.83 13.16
N VAL A 553 -0.75 25.56 11.87
CA VAL A 553 0.37 25.32 10.94
C VAL A 553 1.30 26.52 10.85
N LEU A 554 0.78 27.75 10.76
CA LEU A 554 1.61 28.95 10.72
C LEU A 554 2.31 29.25 12.05
N PHE A 555 1.66 28.91 13.17
CA PHE A 555 2.26 29.04 14.50
C PHE A 555 3.47 28.11 14.67
N GLU A 556 3.32 26.84 14.27
CA GLU A 556 4.39 25.84 14.34
C GLU A 556 5.57 26.20 13.42
N ASN A 557 5.27 26.71 12.21
CA ASN A 557 6.30 27.24 11.32
C ASN A 557 7.03 28.43 11.93
N MET A 558 6.31 29.39 12.54
CA MET A 558 6.92 30.53 13.22
C MET A 558 7.81 30.10 14.39
N LYS A 559 7.38 29.08 15.17
CA LYS A 559 8.18 28.51 16.25
C LYS A 559 9.51 27.96 15.73
N VAL A 560 9.48 27.16 14.66
CA VAL A 560 10.71 26.63 14.03
C VAL A 560 11.60 27.74 13.46
N ILE A 561 11.01 28.79 12.87
CA ILE A 561 11.78 29.95 12.39
C ILE A 561 12.49 30.65 13.55
N GLN A 562 11.89 30.71 14.73
CA GLN A 562 12.56 31.29 15.91
C GLN A 562 13.66 30.40 16.47
N GLU A 563 13.39 29.11 16.59
CA GLU A 563 14.28 28.16 17.27
C GLU A 563 15.48 27.77 16.39
N HIS A 564 15.28 27.70 15.06
CA HIS A 564 16.27 27.14 14.13
C HIS A 564 16.67 28.11 13.01
N GLU A 565 16.01 29.26 12.90
CA GLU A 565 16.14 30.21 11.76
C GLU A 565 15.98 29.53 10.39
N ALA A 566 15.16 28.49 10.34
CA ALA A 566 14.92 27.68 9.15
C ALA A 566 14.54 28.55 7.94
N ASP A 567 15.07 28.19 6.77
CA ASP A 567 14.78 28.85 5.51
C ASP A 567 13.93 28.01 4.56
N PHE A 568 13.79 26.71 4.84
CA PHE A 568 12.85 25.80 4.22
C PHE A 568 12.30 24.82 5.27
N ILE A 569 10.98 24.77 5.40
CA ILE A 569 10.23 23.97 6.36
C ILE A 569 9.21 23.11 5.61
N TYR A 570 9.03 21.88 6.05
CA TYR A 570 7.94 21.01 5.61
C TYR A 570 7.35 20.24 6.79
N THR A 571 6.13 19.72 6.62
CA THR A 571 5.38 19.05 7.68
C THR A 571 4.91 17.67 7.25
N ASP A 572 4.54 16.84 8.22
CA ASP A 572 3.73 15.65 7.95
C ASP A 572 2.33 16.04 7.44
N GLU A 573 1.67 15.10 6.78
CA GLU A 573 0.36 15.30 6.19
C GLU A 573 -0.54 14.07 6.37
N ALA A 574 -1.85 14.26 6.21
CA ALA A 574 -2.82 13.19 6.21
C ALA A 574 -3.80 13.34 5.05
N THR A 575 -4.18 12.22 4.46
CA THR A 575 -5.23 12.18 3.44
C THR A 575 -6.57 11.93 4.12
N PHE A 576 -7.58 12.68 3.73
CA PHE A 576 -8.96 12.54 4.21
C PHE A 576 -9.95 12.50 3.04
N GLU A 577 -11.15 12.02 3.31
CA GLU A 577 -12.25 11.99 2.35
C GLU A 577 -13.29 13.07 2.70
N ASP A 578 -14.59 12.80 2.58
CA ASP A 578 -15.66 13.80 2.72
C ASP A 578 -15.63 14.63 4.03
N ASP A 579 -15.06 14.09 5.12
CA ASP A 579 -14.93 14.73 6.45
C ASP A 579 -13.49 14.55 6.98
N LEU A 580 -12.89 15.60 7.56
CA LEU A 580 -11.59 15.56 8.24
C LEU A 580 -11.51 14.54 9.38
N ARG A 581 -12.65 14.13 9.93
CA ARG A 581 -12.75 13.03 10.91
C ARG A 581 -12.50 11.65 10.27
N ASN A 582 -12.60 11.55 8.95
CA ASN A 582 -12.34 10.35 8.17
C ASN A 582 -10.95 10.43 7.50
N ILE A 583 -9.90 10.35 8.32
CA ILE A 583 -8.53 10.21 7.83
C ILE A 583 -8.33 8.79 7.28
N VAL A 584 -7.92 8.70 6.01
CA VAL A 584 -7.67 7.42 5.32
C VAL A 584 -6.20 7.04 5.31
N LEU A 585 -5.27 8.01 5.39
CA LEU A 585 -3.84 7.76 5.34
C LEU A 585 -3.05 8.85 6.09
N TYR A 586 -1.98 8.44 6.78
CA TYR A 586 -0.99 9.35 7.36
C TYR A 586 0.36 9.22 6.63
N HIS A 587 0.95 10.35 6.29
CA HIS A 587 2.26 10.44 5.65
C HIS A 587 3.26 11.05 6.64
N PHE A 588 3.91 10.16 7.39
CA PHE A 588 4.98 10.46 8.34
C PHE A 588 6.32 10.45 7.60
N LYS A 589 6.82 11.65 7.32
CA LYS A 589 8.01 11.90 6.52
C LYS A 589 9.26 11.79 7.39
N PRO A 590 10.40 11.30 6.88
CA PRO A 590 11.67 11.46 7.57
C PRO A 590 12.11 12.94 7.59
N ASP A 591 13.14 13.25 8.37
CA ASP A 591 13.90 14.49 8.19
C ASP A 591 14.58 14.52 6.82
N PHE A 592 15.17 15.67 6.48
CA PHE A 592 15.60 15.95 5.11
C PHE A 592 16.57 14.90 4.59
N SER A 593 16.20 14.26 3.47
CA SER A 593 16.99 13.22 2.80
C SER A 593 17.00 13.50 1.31
N ILE A 594 18.17 13.89 0.80
CA ILE A 594 18.33 14.29 -0.61
C ILE A 594 18.11 13.11 -1.56
N ASP A 595 18.55 11.91 -1.21
CA ASP A 595 18.39 10.75 -2.09
C ASP A 595 16.95 10.25 -2.09
N ASN A 596 16.25 10.33 -0.96
CA ASN A 596 14.80 10.10 -0.93
C ASN A 596 14.10 11.12 -1.82
N LEU A 597 14.43 12.41 -1.69
CA LEU A 597 13.81 13.48 -2.47
C LEU A 597 14.05 13.30 -3.97
N ARG A 598 15.27 12.94 -4.40
CA ARG A 598 15.56 12.70 -5.82
C ARG A 598 14.81 11.47 -6.36
N ALA A 599 14.62 10.45 -5.53
CA ALA A 599 13.89 9.25 -5.92
C ALA A 599 12.37 9.41 -5.88
N ASN A 600 11.84 10.21 -4.96
CA ASN A 600 10.41 10.39 -4.75
C ASN A 600 10.18 11.76 -4.09
N ASN A 601 9.20 12.53 -4.56
CA ASN A 601 8.83 13.81 -3.95
C ASN A 601 8.08 13.61 -2.62
N TYR A 602 8.76 13.09 -1.59
CA TYR A 602 8.16 12.78 -0.30
C TYR A 602 7.82 14.03 0.53
N ILE A 603 8.43 15.19 0.21
CA ILE A 603 8.17 16.46 0.88
C ILE A 603 6.79 16.99 0.47
N CYS A 604 6.48 16.94 -0.82
CA CYS A 604 5.15 17.23 -1.38
C CYS A 604 4.48 18.49 -0.81
N HIS A 605 3.28 18.35 -0.23
CA HIS A 605 2.39 19.46 0.09
C HIS A 605 2.77 20.22 1.36
N PHE A 606 2.18 21.41 1.49
CA PHE A 606 2.48 22.50 2.42
C PHE A 606 3.94 22.60 2.84
N THR A 607 4.70 23.27 1.98
CA THR A 607 6.06 23.69 2.26
C THR A 607 6.11 25.19 2.51
N VAL A 608 6.95 25.61 3.45
CA VAL A 608 7.17 27.00 3.81
C VAL A 608 8.64 27.35 3.62
N PHE A 609 8.95 28.41 2.89
CA PHE A 609 10.35 28.78 2.64
C PHE A 609 10.53 30.30 2.53
N LYS A 610 11.75 30.79 2.78
CA LYS A 610 12.05 32.23 2.69
C LYS A 610 11.76 32.74 1.28
N SER A 611 11.10 33.90 1.19
CA SER A 611 10.86 34.59 -0.07
C SER A 611 12.16 34.94 -0.80
N SER A 612 13.24 35.21 -0.06
CA SER A 612 14.57 35.43 -0.64
C SER A 612 15.16 34.16 -1.28
N LEU A 613 14.89 32.99 -0.69
CA LEU A 613 15.31 31.70 -1.23
C LEU A 613 14.56 31.39 -2.54
N LEU A 614 13.24 31.61 -2.57
CA LEU A 614 12.43 31.48 -3.79
C LEU A 614 12.93 32.38 -4.92
N LYS A 615 13.23 33.65 -4.61
CA LYS A 615 13.80 34.61 -5.56
C LYS A 615 15.15 34.16 -6.10
N LYS A 616 16.01 33.60 -5.25
CA LYS A 616 17.32 33.07 -5.63
C LYS A 616 17.21 31.91 -6.63
N VAL A 617 16.20 31.05 -6.49
CA VAL A 617 16.01 29.88 -7.38
C VAL A 617 15.13 30.15 -8.61
N GLY A 618 14.48 31.31 -8.69
CA GLY A 618 13.75 31.77 -9.88
C GLY A 618 12.29 31.29 -10.00
N GLY A 619 11.61 30.96 -8.89
CA GLY A 619 10.18 30.62 -8.93
C GLY A 619 9.84 29.28 -9.59
N PHE A 620 8.60 29.13 -10.06
CA PHE A 620 8.13 27.94 -10.78
C PHE A 620 8.46 28.02 -12.28
N ARG A 621 8.71 26.86 -12.88
CA ARG A 621 9.14 26.73 -14.27
C ARG A 621 8.12 25.94 -15.07
N LYS A 622 7.45 26.60 -16.03
CA LYS A 622 6.35 26.04 -16.81
C LYS A 622 6.67 24.72 -17.51
N GLU A 623 7.91 24.52 -17.96
CA GLU A 623 8.34 23.29 -18.62
C GLU A 623 8.40 22.06 -17.68
N TYR A 624 8.06 22.23 -16.40
CA TYR A 624 7.93 21.18 -15.40
C TYR A 624 6.49 21.02 -14.88
N ASP A 625 5.48 21.66 -15.51
CA ASP A 625 4.07 21.43 -15.17
C ASP A 625 3.78 19.91 -15.10
N GLY A 626 3.09 19.48 -14.04
CA GLY A 626 2.85 18.07 -13.67
C GLY A 626 3.87 17.50 -12.67
N SER A 627 5.05 18.13 -12.54
CA SER A 627 6.08 17.80 -11.53
C SER A 627 6.74 19.07 -10.96
N GLN A 628 6.03 20.19 -11.03
CA GLN A 628 6.56 21.53 -10.74
C GLN A 628 7.02 21.66 -9.28
N ASP A 629 6.35 20.98 -8.35
CA ASP A 629 6.71 21.00 -6.93
C ASP A 629 8.00 20.23 -6.68
N HIS A 630 8.18 19.09 -7.35
CA HIS A 630 9.40 18.30 -7.24
C HIS A 630 10.61 19.09 -7.77
N ASP A 631 10.43 19.75 -8.91
CA ASP A 631 11.43 20.64 -9.50
C ASP A 631 11.82 21.79 -8.56
N LEU A 632 10.83 22.49 -8.02
CA LEU A 632 11.06 23.62 -7.13
C LEU A 632 11.72 23.17 -5.83
N VAL A 633 11.21 22.13 -5.18
CA VAL A 633 11.73 21.61 -3.92
C VAL A 633 13.18 21.15 -4.06
N LEU A 634 13.56 20.49 -5.17
CA LEU A 634 14.95 20.11 -5.44
C LEU A 634 15.88 21.34 -5.54
N ARG A 635 15.43 22.43 -6.20
CA ARG A 635 16.21 23.67 -6.32
C ARG A 635 16.31 24.44 -5.01
N LEU A 636 15.21 24.52 -4.25
CA LEU A 636 15.15 25.13 -2.93
C LEU A 636 16.08 24.39 -1.98
N ALA A 637 15.99 23.05 -1.92
CA ALA A 637 16.80 22.21 -1.04
C ALA A 637 18.30 22.38 -1.29
N LYS A 638 18.72 22.52 -2.56
CA LYS A 638 20.13 22.81 -2.89
C LYS A 638 20.59 24.19 -2.39
N SER A 639 19.69 25.16 -2.38
CA SER A 639 20.02 26.56 -2.10
C SER A 639 19.79 26.99 -0.65
N ALA A 640 19.08 26.16 0.12
CA ALA A 640 18.74 26.34 1.52
C ALA A 640 19.92 25.96 2.42
N ASP A 641 20.09 26.70 3.49
CA ASP A 641 21.10 26.41 4.50
C ASP A 641 20.51 25.59 5.67
N ARG A 642 19.21 25.73 5.95
CA ARG A 642 18.55 25.17 7.14
C ARG A 642 17.16 24.64 6.80
N ILE A 643 17.14 23.42 6.30
CA ILE A 643 15.91 22.66 6.03
C ILE A 643 15.43 22.02 7.33
N TRP A 644 14.17 22.23 7.69
CA TRP A 644 13.58 21.69 8.91
C TRP A 644 12.28 20.93 8.65
N HIS A 645 12.11 19.82 9.35
CA HIS A 645 10.91 19.02 9.31
C HIS A 645 10.11 19.20 10.61
N ILE A 646 8.82 19.46 10.50
CA ILE A 646 7.90 19.44 11.64
C ILE A 646 7.16 18.11 11.62
N PRO A 647 7.47 17.16 12.53
CA PRO A 647 6.83 15.84 12.57
C PRO A 647 5.43 15.91 13.19
N LYS A 648 4.57 16.76 12.62
CA LYS A 648 3.18 16.98 12.99
C LYS A 648 2.35 17.00 11.71
N VAL A 649 1.19 16.35 11.76
CA VAL A 649 0.21 16.38 10.67
C VAL A 649 -0.43 17.76 10.64
N LEU A 650 0.07 18.62 9.76
CA LEU A 650 -0.38 20.02 9.66
C LEU A 650 -1.05 20.35 8.32
N TYR A 651 -1.00 19.40 7.40
CA TYR A 651 -1.66 19.45 6.10
C TYR A 651 -2.67 18.32 5.95
N PHE A 652 -3.88 18.65 5.49
CA PHE A 652 -4.92 17.68 5.20
C PHE A 652 -5.23 17.71 3.72
N TRP A 653 -4.84 16.62 3.04
CA TRP A 653 -5.02 16.40 1.62
C TRP A 653 -6.35 15.71 1.34
N ARG A 654 -7.22 16.34 0.56
CA ARG A 654 -8.53 15.82 0.22
C ARG A 654 -8.47 14.86 -0.96
N SER A 655 -8.97 13.65 -0.76
CA SER A 655 -9.13 12.66 -1.82
C SER A 655 -10.51 12.83 -2.50
N HIS A 656 -10.53 13.28 -3.77
CA HIS A 656 -11.76 13.34 -4.58
C HIS A 656 -11.51 13.06 -6.07
N ALA A 657 -12.57 12.64 -6.78
CA ALA A 657 -12.50 12.20 -8.19
C ALA A 657 -12.13 13.30 -9.21
N GLY A 658 -12.11 14.58 -8.79
CA GLY A 658 -11.69 15.71 -9.60
C GLY A 658 -10.23 16.13 -9.36
N SER A 659 -9.53 15.50 -8.42
CA SER A 659 -8.14 15.82 -8.11
C SER A 659 -7.27 15.49 -9.32
N VAL A 660 -6.33 16.38 -9.66
CA VAL A 660 -5.38 16.21 -10.78
C VAL A 660 -4.58 14.90 -10.64
N ALA A 661 -4.37 14.42 -9.40
CA ALA A 661 -3.76 13.13 -9.08
C ALA A 661 -4.55 11.90 -9.59
N SER A 662 -5.82 12.07 -9.99
CA SER A 662 -6.72 10.99 -10.41
C SER A 662 -6.86 10.82 -11.94
N GLY A 663 -6.37 11.78 -12.74
CA GLY A 663 -6.50 11.77 -14.20
C GLY A 663 -5.54 10.85 -14.95
N ILE A 664 -6.03 10.15 -15.98
CA ILE A 664 -5.26 9.19 -16.82
C ILE A 664 -4.50 9.90 -17.95
N ASP A 665 -5.00 11.03 -18.47
CA ASP A 665 -4.33 11.83 -19.51
C ASP A 665 -3.13 12.65 -18.98
N THR A 666 -3.04 12.81 -17.66
CA THR A 666 -2.04 13.62 -16.96
C THR A 666 -0.67 12.94 -16.77
N LYS A 667 -0.52 11.66 -17.14
CA LYS A 667 0.58 10.82 -16.64
C LYS A 667 1.88 10.90 -17.45
N ALA A 668 1.84 10.94 -18.78
CA ALA A 668 3.08 10.81 -19.56
C ALA A 668 3.98 12.07 -19.48
N TYR A 669 3.41 13.26 -19.64
CA TYR A 669 4.20 14.50 -19.59
C TYR A 669 4.69 14.80 -18.17
N ALA A 670 3.88 14.52 -17.14
CA ALA A 670 4.26 14.71 -15.73
C ALA A 670 5.41 13.78 -15.32
N VAL A 671 5.39 12.53 -15.80
CA VAL A 671 6.49 11.57 -15.58
C VAL A 671 7.79 12.06 -16.23
N GLU A 672 7.74 12.49 -17.49
CA GLU A 672 8.92 13.03 -18.17
C GLU A 672 9.40 14.36 -17.55
N ALA A 673 8.49 15.22 -17.10
CA ALA A 673 8.81 16.42 -16.34
C ALA A 673 9.55 16.08 -15.04
N GLY A 674 9.10 15.07 -14.29
CA GLY A 674 9.76 14.63 -13.06
C GLY A 674 11.12 14.00 -13.30
N LYS A 675 11.27 13.13 -14.31
CA LYS A 675 12.60 12.62 -14.72
C LYS A 675 13.56 13.77 -15.07
N LYS A 676 13.06 14.76 -15.81
CA LYS A 676 13.82 15.96 -16.15
C LYS A 676 14.18 16.79 -14.92
N ALA A 677 13.29 16.91 -13.93
CA ALA A 677 13.54 17.63 -12.68
C ALA A 677 14.67 16.98 -11.88
N VAL A 678 14.60 15.65 -11.72
CA VAL A 678 15.64 14.86 -11.04
C VAL A 678 16.97 14.94 -11.79
N LYS A 679 16.98 14.73 -13.11
CA LYS A 679 18.20 14.84 -13.93
C LYS A 679 18.83 16.24 -13.82
N ASN A 680 18.00 17.29 -13.87
CA ASN A 680 18.48 18.67 -13.69
C ASN A 680 19.05 18.91 -12.28
N SER A 681 18.42 18.37 -11.25
CA SER A 681 18.93 18.44 -9.87
C SER A 681 20.28 17.73 -9.74
N VAL A 682 20.40 16.50 -10.24
CA VAL A 682 21.67 15.75 -10.19
C VAL A 682 22.80 16.50 -10.90
N ALA A 683 22.54 17.01 -12.11
CA ALA A 683 23.50 17.82 -12.87
C ALA A 683 23.95 19.08 -12.11
N GLN A 684 23.05 19.70 -11.33
CA GLN A 684 23.37 20.84 -10.50
C GLN A 684 24.38 20.52 -9.37
N TYR A 685 24.52 19.27 -8.95
CA TYR A 685 25.57 18.83 -8.01
C TYR A 685 26.87 18.40 -8.73
N GLY A 686 26.97 18.56 -10.05
CA GLY A 686 28.16 18.21 -10.83
C GLY A 686 28.26 16.73 -11.21
N TYR A 687 27.13 16.01 -11.17
CA TYR A 687 27.07 14.60 -11.55
C TYR A 687 26.29 14.41 -12.86
N GLU A 688 26.82 13.58 -13.73
CA GLU A 688 26.10 13.08 -14.90
C GLU A 688 25.24 11.88 -14.51
N SER A 689 24.04 11.79 -15.09
CA SER A 689 23.10 10.71 -14.76
C SER A 689 22.06 10.44 -15.85
N GLU A 690 21.54 9.22 -15.82
CA GLU A 690 20.27 8.88 -16.44
C GLU A 690 19.20 8.57 -15.38
N VAL A 691 17.94 8.90 -15.68
CA VAL A 691 16.83 8.75 -14.75
C VAL A 691 15.74 7.91 -15.40
N GLU A 692 15.38 6.82 -14.74
CA GLU A 692 14.28 5.93 -15.14
C GLU A 692 13.19 5.89 -14.07
N THR A 693 11.99 5.46 -14.44
CA THR A 693 10.90 5.24 -13.50
C THR A 693 10.95 3.83 -12.92
N SER A 694 10.54 3.69 -11.67
CA SER A 694 10.40 2.41 -11.00
C SER A 694 9.21 1.60 -11.55
N PRO A 695 9.30 0.25 -11.61
CA PRO A 695 8.17 -0.60 -11.97
C PRO A 695 6.96 -0.45 -11.02
N VAL A 696 7.18 -0.01 -9.78
CA VAL A 696 6.12 0.18 -8.78
C VAL A 696 5.34 1.47 -9.01
N SER A 697 6.02 2.54 -9.46
CA SER A 697 5.41 3.85 -9.71
C SER A 697 6.11 4.61 -10.82
N PRO A 698 5.37 5.22 -11.76
CA PRO A 698 5.92 6.22 -12.68
C PRO A 698 6.49 7.48 -11.99
N SER A 699 6.12 7.75 -10.73
CA SER A 699 6.59 8.90 -9.94
C SER A 699 7.73 8.56 -8.97
N ILE A 700 8.20 7.31 -8.97
CA ILE A 700 9.40 6.90 -8.24
C ILE A 700 10.51 6.72 -9.28
N TYR A 701 11.67 7.27 -8.98
CA TYR A 701 12.79 7.34 -9.91
C TYR A 701 13.97 6.50 -9.44
N ARG A 702 14.58 5.78 -10.38
CA ARG A 702 15.91 5.20 -10.23
C ARG A 702 16.90 6.06 -11.02
N ILE A 703 18.00 6.37 -10.35
CA ILE A 703 19.04 7.26 -10.87
C ILE A 703 20.26 6.40 -11.13
N HIS A 704 20.75 6.46 -12.36
CA HIS A 704 21.99 5.84 -12.81
C HIS A 704 23.04 6.94 -12.88
N TYR A 705 23.84 7.10 -11.83
CA TYR A 705 24.97 8.02 -11.85
C TYR A 705 26.07 7.45 -12.73
N GLU A 706 26.76 8.30 -13.49
CA GLU A 706 27.92 7.87 -14.27
C GLU A 706 29.04 7.37 -13.34
N ILE A 707 29.47 6.12 -13.54
CA ILE A 707 30.65 5.58 -12.86
C ILE A 707 31.90 6.12 -13.55
N LYS A 708 32.74 6.82 -12.81
CA LYS A 708 33.99 7.40 -13.30
C LYS A 708 35.13 6.37 -13.23
N GLY A 709 35.82 6.21 -14.36
CA GLY A 709 36.99 5.35 -14.47
C GLY A 709 36.67 3.86 -14.32
N ASN A 710 37.68 3.09 -13.91
CA ASN A 710 37.55 1.66 -13.63
C ASN A 710 38.32 1.34 -12.34
N PRO A 711 37.95 1.93 -11.19
CA PRO A 711 38.70 1.78 -9.96
C PRO A 711 38.73 0.33 -9.48
N LYS A 712 39.84 -0.08 -8.87
CA LYS A 712 39.91 -1.42 -8.29
C LYS A 712 39.06 -1.48 -7.02
N ILE A 713 38.22 -2.51 -6.91
CA ILE A 713 37.41 -2.79 -5.71
C ILE A 713 38.04 -3.95 -4.93
N SER A 714 38.17 -3.82 -3.61
CA SER A 714 38.59 -4.95 -2.76
C SER A 714 37.42 -5.47 -1.93
N ILE A 715 37.05 -6.72 -2.14
CA ILE A 715 36.00 -7.42 -1.40
C ILE A 715 36.66 -8.18 -0.25
N ILE A 716 36.32 -7.85 0.99
CA ILE A 716 36.88 -8.45 2.20
C ILE A 716 35.88 -9.44 2.76
N ILE A 717 36.28 -10.71 2.87
CA ILE A 717 35.43 -11.81 3.31
C ILE A 717 36.10 -12.55 4.48
N PRO A 718 35.74 -12.26 5.74
CA PRO A 718 36.14 -13.07 6.90
C PRO A 718 35.62 -14.51 6.79
N ASN A 719 36.46 -15.52 7.03
CA ASN A 719 36.02 -16.92 7.04
C ASN A 719 36.69 -17.76 8.14
N LYS A 720 35.94 -18.70 8.70
CA LYS A 720 36.42 -19.78 9.56
C LYS A 720 35.61 -21.04 9.27
N ASN A 721 36.25 -22.16 8.93
CA ASN A 721 35.60 -23.41 8.51
C ASN A 721 34.65 -23.17 7.31
N HIS A 722 33.32 -23.24 7.48
CA HIS A 722 32.27 -22.75 6.57
C HIS A 722 32.56 -22.79 5.04
N MET A 723 33.14 -23.89 4.57
CA MET A 723 33.60 -24.03 3.18
C MET A 723 32.47 -23.89 2.17
N GLU A 724 31.33 -24.54 2.40
CA GLU A 724 30.19 -24.50 1.47
C GLU A 724 29.54 -23.12 1.39
N ASP A 725 29.52 -22.38 2.50
CA ASP A 725 29.03 -21.00 2.53
C ASP A 725 29.97 -20.07 1.77
N LEU A 726 31.27 -20.13 2.07
CA LEU A 726 32.28 -19.34 1.37
C LEU A 726 32.30 -19.64 -0.14
N LYS A 727 32.17 -20.92 -0.52
CA LYS A 727 32.11 -21.35 -1.91
C LYS A 727 30.90 -20.76 -2.63
N ARG A 728 29.71 -20.83 -2.01
CA ARG A 728 28.49 -20.20 -2.52
C ARG A 728 28.66 -18.70 -2.72
N CYS A 729 29.23 -18.02 -1.72
CA CYS A 729 29.53 -16.59 -1.76
C CYS A 729 30.45 -16.24 -2.94
N ILE A 730 31.67 -16.81 -2.98
CA ILE A 730 32.66 -16.47 -4.01
C ILE A 730 32.19 -16.82 -5.42
N TYR A 731 31.57 -18.00 -5.61
CA TYR A 731 31.09 -18.40 -6.93
C TYR A 731 29.92 -17.54 -7.39
N SER A 732 29.04 -17.08 -6.49
CA SER A 732 28.01 -16.11 -6.84
C SER A 732 28.61 -14.79 -7.34
N ILE A 733 29.72 -14.31 -6.73
CA ILE A 733 30.45 -13.12 -7.19
C ILE A 733 30.99 -13.34 -8.61
N PHE A 734 31.66 -14.47 -8.85
CA PHE A 734 32.25 -14.80 -10.16
C PHE A 734 31.20 -14.91 -11.27
N ILE A 735 30.08 -15.55 -10.98
CA ILE A 735 29.04 -15.84 -11.97
C ILE A 735 28.19 -14.59 -12.25
N ARG A 736 27.86 -13.80 -11.23
CA ARG A 736 26.86 -12.73 -11.34
C ARG A 736 27.45 -11.36 -11.65
N SER A 737 28.60 -11.00 -11.08
CA SER A 737 29.06 -9.60 -11.07
C SER A 737 29.33 -9.07 -12.48
N SER A 738 28.70 -7.96 -12.86
CA SER A 738 28.98 -7.25 -14.12
C SER A 738 30.31 -6.50 -14.05
N TYR A 739 30.60 -5.84 -12.93
CA TYR A 739 31.88 -5.18 -12.69
C TYR A 739 33.02 -6.19 -12.60
N LYS A 740 34.14 -5.94 -13.30
CA LYS A 740 35.25 -6.91 -13.42
C LYS A 740 36.54 -6.52 -12.72
N ASN A 741 36.76 -5.24 -12.41
CA ASN A 741 37.99 -4.81 -11.75
C ASN A 741 37.91 -4.92 -10.22
N TYR A 742 37.82 -6.15 -9.72
CA TYR A 742 37.80 -6.41 -8.29
C TYR A 742 38.86 -7.44 -7.89
N GLU A 743 39.24 -7.43 -6.62
CA GLU A 743 39.92 -8.54 -5.94
C GLU A 743 39.11 -9.00 -4.74
N ILE A 744 39.27 -10.27 -4.38
CA ILE A 744 38.68 -10.87 -3.18
C ILE A 744 39.82 -11.19 -2.21
N LEU A 745 39.72 -10.68 -0.98
CA LEU A 745 40.57 -11.06 0.13
C LEU A 745 39.76 -11.89 1.11
N VAL A 746 40.01 -13.19 1.10
CA VAL A 746 39.47 -14.08 2.14
C VAL A 746 40.36 -13.97 3.36
N VAL A 747 39.80 -13.49 4.47
CA VAL A 747 40.52 -13.34 5.74
C VAL A 747 40.26 -14.56 6.60
N GLU A 748 41.17 -15.51 6.53
CA GLU A 748 41.16 -16.74 7.29
C GLU A 748 41.38 -16.44 8.79
N ASN A 749 40.52 -16.99 9.66
CA ASN A 749 40.64 -16.84 11.11
C ASN A 749 40.55 -18.16 11.89
N ASN A 750 41.66 -18.90 11.93
CA ASN A 750 41.85 -20.10 12.77
C ASN A 750 40.84 -21.23 12.50
N SER A 751 40.66 -21.58 11.22
CA SER A 751 39.95 -22.78 10.78
C SER A 751 40.71 -24.03 11.19
N ASP A 752 39.98 -25.13 11.41
CA ASP A 752 40.54 -26.40 11.88
C ASP A 752 40.14 -27.61 11.03
N GLU A 753 39.44 -27.39 9.92
CA GLU A 753 39.02 -28.43 8.97
C GLU A 753 39.96 -28.48 7.75
N ASP A 754 40.47 -29.66 7.39
CA ASP A 754 41.38 -29.80 6.23
C ASP A 754 40.72 -29.38 4.90
N SER A 755 39.41 -29.62 4.76
CA SER A 755 38.63 -29.33 3.55
C SER A 755 38.65 -27.84 3.18
N ILE A 756 38.57 -26.94 4.15
CA ILE A 756 38.62 -25.50 3.87
C ILE A 756 40.02 -25.06 3.41
N PHE A 757 41.09 -25.67 3.94
CA PHE A 757 42.46 -25.36 3.49
C PHE A 757 42.76 -25.91 2.09
N GLU A 758 42.16 -27.03 1.70
CA GLU A 758 42.17 -27.50 0.32
C GLU A 758 41.43 -26.50 -0.60
N PHE A 759 40.24 -26.07 -0.20
CA PHE A 759 39.49 -25.07 -0.95
C PHE A 759 40.20 -23.73 -1.06
N TYR A 760 40.92 -23.28 -0.04
CA TYR A 760 41.76 -22.08 -0.13
C TYR A 760 42.84 -22.20 -1.21
N LYS A 761 43.49 -23.36 -1.35
CA LYS A 761 44.46 -23.59 -2.42
C LYS A 761 43.81 -23.51 -3.80
N GLU A 762 42.60 -24.06 -3.96
CA GLU A 762 41.82 -23.92 -5.19
C GLU A 762 41.47 -22.46 -5.48
N LEU A 763 41.10 -21.69 -4.46
CA LEU A 763 40.80 -20.27 -4.59
C LEU A 763 42.02 -19.44 -5.01
N GLU A 764 43.21 -19.78 -4.53
CA GLU A 764 44.45 -19.10 -4.90
C GLU A 764 44.89 -19.34 -6.36
N GLU A 765 44.26 -20.28 -7.08
CA GLU A 765 44.47 -20.43 -8.52
C GLU A 765 43.85 -19.28 -9.33
N TYR A 766 42.89 -18.54 -8.75
CA TYR A 766 42.29 -17.36 -9.37
C TYR A 766 43.15 -16.12 -9.09
N GLU A 767 43.65 -15.44 -10.13
CA GLU A 767 44.55 -14.29 -10.01
C GLU A 767 43.99 -13.12 -9.18
N ASN A 768 42.66 -13.00 -9.10
CA ASN A 768 41.96 -11.96 -8.36
C ASN A 768 41.54 -12.38 -6.95
N VAL A 769 41.92 -13.55 -6.45
CA VAL A 769 41.65 -14.00 -5.08
C VAL A 769 42.94 -14.14 -4.29
N ARG A 770 42.91 -13.71 -3.03
CA ARG A 770 44.00 -13.90 -2.08
C ARG A 770 43.45 -14.37 -0.75
N VAL A 771 44.07 -15.39 -0.18
CA VAL A 771 43.80 -15.83 1.19
C VAL A 771 44.85 -15.21 2.10
N ILE A 772 44.42 -14.52 3.15
CA ILE A 772 45.30 -13.90 4.14
C ILE A 772 44.93 -14.40 5.54
N TYR A 773 45.94 -14.64 6.36
CA TYR A 773 45.78 -15.33 7.65
C TYR A 773 45.82 -14.35 8.82
N PHE A 774 44.79 -14.39 9.65
CA PHE A 774 44.68 -13.59 10.87
C PHE A 774 44.61 -14.52 12.10
N ASN A 775 45.78 -14.71 12.73
CA ASN A 775 45.99 -15.70 13.80
C ASN A 775 45.76 -15.12 15.22
N GLU A 776 44.78 -14.22 15.39
CA GLU A 776 44.32 -13.78 16.72
C GLU A 776 42.92 -14.33 17.03
N ALA A 777 42.48 -14.15 18.28
CA ALA A 777 41.11 -14.46 18.69
C ALA A 777 40.08 -13.70 17.83
N PHE A 778 38.92 -14.33 17.61
CA PHE A 778 37.87 -13.77 16.76
C PHE A 778 37.43 -12.39 17.25
N ASN A 779 37.48 -11.42 16.35
CA ASN A 779 36.96 -10.07 16.51
C ASN A 779 36.69 -9.53 15.10
N TYR A 780 35.42 -9.40 14.73
CA TYR A 780 34.99 -9.03 13.38
C TYR A 780 35.64 -7.72 12.92
N SER A 781 35.69 -6.73 13.80
CA SER A 781 36.30 -5.42 13.54
C SER A 781 37.80 -5.54 13.28
N LYS A 782 38.55 -6.30 14.09
CA LYS A 782 39.99 -6.52 13.87
C LYS A 782 40.27 -7.25 12.56
N ILE A 783 39.50 -8.29 12.26
CA ILE A 783 39.65 -9.12 11.05
C ILE A 783 39.44 -8.26 9.80
N ASN A 784 38.35 -7.50 9.76
CA ASN A 784 38.06 -6.61 8.63
C ASN A 784 39.10 -5.48 8.51
N ASN A 785 39.49 -4.85 9.63
CA ASN A 785 40.56 -3.83 9.62
C ASN A 785 41.88 -4.40 9.08
N PHE A 786 42.22 -5.65 9.42
CA PHE A 786 43.39 -6.34 8.87
C PHE A 786 43.24 -6.57 7.36
N GLY A 787 42.08 -7.02 6.90
CA GLY A 787 41.78 -7.18 5.47
C GLY A 787 41.95 -5.89 4.68
N VAL A 788 41.43 -4.76 5.18
CA VAL A 788 41.55 -3.45 4.52
C VAL A 788 43.00 -2.98 4.41
N ARG A 789 43.84 -3.25 5.42
CA ARG A 789 45.29 -2.94 5.34
C ARG A 789 45.99 -3.70 4.21
N GLN A 790 45.50 -4.88 3.83
CA GLN A 790 46.04 -5.70 2.74
C GLN A 790 45.38 -5.43 1.37
N ALA A 791 44.26 -4.71 1.37
CA ALA A 791 43.47 -4.38 0.19
C ALA A 791 44.20 -3.39 -0.73
N ARG A 792 44.12 -3.60 -2.05
CA ARG A 792 44.73 -2.71 -3.06
C ARG A 792 43.70 -1.85 -3.79
N GLY A 793 42.41 -2.07 -3.52
CA GLY A 793 41.31 -1.30 -4.08
C GLY A 793 41.17 0.09 -3.45
N GLU A 794 40.62 1.01 -4.24
CA GLU A 794 40.26 2.37 -3.81
C GLU A 794 38.95 2.36 -3.02
N TYR A 795 38.09 1.38 -3.30
CA TYR A 795 36.85 1.12 -2.60
C TYR A 795 36.89 -0.26 -1.97
N ILE A 796 36.32 -0.35 -0.78
CA ILE A 796 36.25 -1.57 0.01
C ILE A 796 34.80 -2.04 0.03
N VAL A 797 34.58 -3.33 -0.21
CA VAL A 797 33.32 -4.00 0.07
C VAL A 797 33.54 -4.95 1.24
N PHE A 798 32.81 -4.77 2.33
CA PHE A 798 32.68 -5.77 3.38
C PHE A 798 31.55 -6.72 2.99
N LEU A 799 31.84 -8.02 3.01
CA LEU A 799 30.89 -9.05 2.62
C LEU A 799 31.05 -10.25 3.55
N ASN A 800 29.94 -10.69 4.15
CA ASN A 800 29.97 -11.91 4.96
C ASN A 800 30.09 -13.16 4.08
N ASN A 801 30.75 -14.20 4.60
CA ASN A 801 30.99 -15.46 3.88
C ASN A 801 29.72 -16.27 3.60
N ASP A 802 28.63 -16.02 4.32
CA ASP A 802 27.33 -16.68 4.20
C ASP A 802 26.32 -15.85 3.38
N THR A 803 26.82 -15.13 2.37
CA THR A 803 26.01 -14.36 1.42
C THR A 803 25.95 -15.02 0.04
N GLU A 804 24.91 -14.73 -0.74
CA GLU A 804 24.81 -15.12 -2.15
C GLU A 804 24.33 -13.93 -2.99
N ILE A 805 25.14 -13.49 -3.95
CA ILE A 805 24.82 -12.37 -4.83
C ILE A 805 23.68 -12.73 -5.78
N ILE A 806 22.66 -11.87 -5.85
CA ILE A 806 21.50 -12.03 -6.72
C ILE A 806 21.61 -11.09 -7.92
N SER A 807 21.85 -9.80 -7.69
CA SER A 807 21.83 -8.81 -8.77
C SER A 807 23.20 -8.68 -9.45
N PRO A 808 23.28 -8.78 -10.80
CA PRO A 808 24.55 -8.68 -11.51
C PRO A 808 25.30 -7.36 -11.28
N SER A 809 24.57 -6.25 -11.21
CA SER A 809 25.11 -4.89 -11.08
C SER A 809 25.33 -4.45 -9.64
N TRP A 810 25.37 -5.36 -8.66
CA TRP A 810 25.46 -5.00 -7.24
C TRP A 810 26.67 -4.11 -6.89
N ILE A 811 27.84 -4.36 -7.50
CA ILE A 811 29.03 -3.50 -7.35
C ILE A 811 28.80 -2.15 -8.00
N ASP A 812 28.34 -2.13 -9.26
CA ASP A 812 28.07 -0.91 -10.03
C ASP A 812 27.09 0.01 -9.27
N GLU A 813 26.00 -0.57 -8.74
CA GLU A 813 24.96 0.11 -7.98
C GLU A 813 25.49 0.77 -6.70
N MET A 814 26.35 0.09 -5.94
CA MET A 814 26.95 0.70 -4.75
C MET A 814 28.04 1.71 -5.13
N LEU A 815 28.86 1.39 -6.15
CA LEU A 815 29.97 2.21 -6.62
C LEU A 815 29.51 3.58 -7.08
N MET A 816 28.42 3.66 -7.86
CA MET A 816 27.91 4.93 -8.37
C MET A 816 27.49 5.89 -7.24
N TYR A 817 27.02 5.36 -6.10
CA TYR A 817 26.73 6.19 -4.92
C TYR A 817 28.00 6.57 -4.17
N VAL A 818 28.86 5.60 -3.82
CA VAL A 818 30.08 5.91 -3.07
C VAL A 818 31.11 6.69 -3.88
N GLN A 819 30.95 6.88 -5.19
CA GLN A 819 31.80 7.80 -5.96
C GLN A 819 31.43 9.26 -5.74
N ARG A 820 30.23 9.56 -5.25
CA ARG A 820 29.84 10.92 -4.91
C ARG A 820 30.66 11.45 -3.75
N ASP A 821 30.90 12.75 -3.74
CA ASP A 821 31.74 13.40 -2.71
C ASP A 821 31.01 13.52 -1.37
N ASP A 822 29.68 13.48 -1.38
CA ASP A 822 28.81 13.57 -0.20
C ASP A 822 28.47 12.20 0.42
N VAL A 823 28.89 11.07 -0.17
CA VAL A 823 28.55 9.71 0.30
C VAL A 823 29.78 9.00 0.86
N GLY A 824 29.65 8.48 2.08
CA GLY A 824 30.71 7.73 2.77
C GLY A 824 30.56 6.21 2.68
N ALA A 825 29.32 5.71 2.62
CA ALA A 825 29.03 4.30 2.47
C ALA A 825 27.74 4.06 1.67
N ALA A 826 27.69 2.90 0.99
CA ALA A 826 26.48 2.38 0.38
C ALA A 826 26.27 0.91 0.77
N GLY A 827 25.02 0.50 0.97
CA GLY A 827 24.67 -0.89 1.33
C GLY A 827 23.62 -1.50 0.43
N ALA A 828 23.67 -2.83 0.34
CA ALA A 828 22.73 -3.64 -0.43
C ALA A 828 21.45 -3.94 0.35
N LYS A 829 20.38 -4.31 -0.35
CA LYS A 829 19.18 -4.91 0.23
C LYS A 829 19.38 -6.42 0.38
N LEU A 830 19.16 -6.93 1.58
CA LEU A 830 19.41 -8.34 1.92
C LEU A 830 18.11 -9.10 2.15
N TYR A 831 18.10 -10.37 1.72
CA TYR A 831 16.98 -11.29 1.93
C TYR A 831 17.40 -12.49 2.76
N TYR A 832 16.46 -12.99 3.56
CA TYR A 832 16.52 -14.35 4.08
C TYR A 832 16.26 -15.36 2.95
N PRO A 833 16.66 -16.64 3.12
CA PRO A 833 16.44 -17.69 2.11
C PRO A 833 14.97 -17.98 1.75
N ASN A 834 14.02 -17.45 2.52
CA ASN A 834 12.58 -17.58 2.29
C ASN A 834 11.97 -16.38 1.53
N ASP A 835 12.78 -15.58 0.85
CA ASP A 835 12.38 -14.36 0.11
C ASP A 835 11.70 -13.29 0.97
N THR A 836 12.00 -13.27 2.27
CA THR A 836 11.66 -12.14 3.14
C THR A 836 12.87 -11.22 3.30
N ILE A 837 12.61 -9.94 3.53
CA ILE A 837 13.64 -8.92 3.72
C ILE A 837 14.33 -9.18 5.06
N GLN A 838 15.65 -9.15 5.05
CA GLN A 838 16.46 -9.11 6.25
C GLN A 838 16.96 -7.69 6.52
N HIS A 839 17.40 -6.97 5.49
CA HIS A 839 17.99 -5.65 5.64
C HIS A 839 17.58 -4.74 4.48
N ALA A 840 17.09 -3.56 4.83
CA ALA A 840 16.85 -2.44 3.92
C ALA A 840 17.21 -1.12 4.61
N GLY A 841 18.41 -1.10 5.22
CA GLY A 841 18.82 -0.09 6.20
C GLY A 841 18.59 -0.55 7.65
N VAL A 842 19.13 0.21 8.59
CA VAL A 842 18.97 0.01 10.04
C VAL A 842 18.45 1.30 10.66
N ILE A 843 17.49 1.16 11.59
CA ILE A 843 16.86 2.24 12.35
C ILE A 843 17.42 2.25 13.77
N LEU A 844 17.81 3.42 14.27
CA LEU A 844 18.25 3.59 15.66
C LEU A 844 17.09 3.48 16.66
N GLY A 845 17.38 2.94 17.85
CA GLY A 845 16.41 2.81 18.95
C GLY A 845 15.42 1.66 18.81
N VAL A 846 15.40 0.97 17.67
CA VAL A 846 14.58 -0.24 17.44
C VAL A 846 15.21 -1.47 18.10
N GLY A 847 14.38 -2.34 18.65
CA GLY A 847 14.81 -3.61 19.28
C GLY A 847 14.71 -3.60 20.81
N GLU A 848 14.84 -4.77 21.42
CA GLU A 848 14.74 -4.93 22.89
C GLU A 848 15.89 -4.21 23.63
N ASP A 849 17.07 -4.18 23.01
CA ASP A 849 18.25 -3.46 23.50
C ASP A 849 18.18 -1.94 23.34
N LYS A 850 17.20 -1.42 22.56
CA LYS A 850 17.02 0.00 22.26
C LYS A 850 18.25 0.68 21.66
N VAL A 851 19.07 -0.04 20.90
CA VAL A 851 20.22 0.51 20.18
C VAL A 851 19.90 0.69 18.71
N ALA A 852 19.63 -0.41 17.98
CA ALA A 852 19.38 -0.38 16.55
C ALA A 852 18.78 -1.69 16.03
N GLY A 853 17.94 -1.61 14.99
CA GLY A 853 17.30 -2.77 14.37
C GLY A 853 17.11 -2.65 12.86
N HIS A 854 17.00 -3.78 12.17
CA HIS A 854 16.86 -3.82 10.72
C HIS A 854 15.50 -3.32 10.22
N SER A 855 15.56 -2.46 9.21
CA SER A 855 14.41 -1.93 8.47
C SER A 855 13.68 -3.03 7.69
N HIS A 856 12.36 -3.08 7.80
CA HIS A 856 11.44 -4.00 7.11
C HIS A 856 11.76 -5.50 7.25
N ALA A 857 12.48 -5.91 8.30
CA ALA A 857 12.80 -7.31 8.52
C ALA A 857 11.52 -8.17 8.58
N GLY A 858 11.49 -9.27 7.80
CA GLY A 858 10.36 -10.18 7.67
C GLY A 858 9.30 -9.78 6.63
N ALA A 859 9.39 -8.58 6.04
CA ALA A 859 8.50 -8.18 4.95
C ALA A 859 8.78 -9.03 3.69
N LEU A 860 7.78 -9.21 2.83
CA LEU A 860 7.97 -9.96 1.58
C LEU A 860 8.85 -9.16 0.60
N ARG A 861 9.62 -9.86 -0.24
CA ARG A 861 10.42 -9.23 -1.30
C ARG A 861 9.62 -8.33 -2.25
N SER A 862 8.34 -8.63 -2.48
CA SER A 862 7.44 -7.83 -3.32
C SER A 862 6.76 -6.67 -2.59
N ASP A 863 6.97 -6.52 -1.28
CA ASP A 863 6.35 -5.47 -0.49
C ASP A 863 6.97 -4.11 -0.82
N PRO A 864 6.19 -3.10 -1.24
CA PRO A 864 6.72 -1.76 -1.48
C PRO A 864 7.35 -1.11 -0.24
N GLY A 865 6.95 -1.56 0.95
CA GLY A 865 7.29 -0.92 2.21
C GLY A 865 6.58 0.41 2.38
N TYR A 866 6.74 0.98 3.57
CA TYR A 866 6.12 2.26 3.91
C TYR A 866 6.59 3.33 2.91
N MET A 867 5.64 4.06 2.30
CA MET A 867 5.87 5.07 1.25
C MET A 867 6.69 4.57 0.02
N GLY A 868 6.68 3.27 -0.26
CA GLY A 868 7.43 2.70 -1.39
C GLY A 868 8.94 2.62 -1.19
N ARG A 869 9.42 2.82 0.05
CA ARG A 869 10.85 2.94 0.39
C ARG A 869 11.68 1.72 -0.05
N LEU A 870 11.10 0.52 -0.15
CA LEU A 870 11.85 -0.68 -0.56
C LEU A 870 12.20 -0.75 -2.06
N PHE A 871 11.74 0.23 -2.85
CA PHE A 871 11.88 0.28 -4.30
C PHE A 871 12.61 1.52 -4.83
N PHE A 872 13.21 2.31 -3.94
CA PHE A 872 14.13 3.38 -4.34
C PHE A 872 15.31 3.53 -3.38
N ALA A 873 16.40 4.13 -3.88
CA ALA A 873 17.58 4.42 -3.08
C ALA A 873 17.29 5.53 -2.07
N GLN A 874 17.74 5.36 -0.85
CA GLN A 874 17.39 6.24 0.27
C GLN A 874 18.58 6.48 1.18
N ASN A 875 18.61 7.68 1.77
CA ASN A 875 19.52 7.92 2.88
C ASN A 875 19.01 7.19 4.13
N VAL A 876 19.91 6.45 4.77
CA VAL A 876 19.65 5.69 6.00
C VAL A 876 20.73 6.03 7.04
N SER A 877 20.47 5.75 8.32
CA SER A 877 21.46 6.03 9.36
C SER A 877 22.59 5.02 9.32
N VAL A 878 22.25 3.77 9.00
CA VAL A 878 23.19 2.66 8.98
C VAL A 878 22.80 1.67 7.87
N VAL A 879 23.82 1.11 7.22
CA VAL A 879 23.75 -0.12 6.42
C VAL A 879 24.62 -1.19 7.07
N THR A 880 24.27 -2.46 6.88
CA THR A 880 25.01 -3.54 7.54
C THR A 880 26.28 -3.91 6.79
N ALA A 881 27.34 -4.25 7.53
CA ALA A 881 28.59 -4.76 6.96
C ALA A 881 28.49 -6.16 6.34
N ALA A 882 27.31 -6.82 6.42
CA ALA A 882 27.08 -8.06 5.68
C ALA A 882 27.17 -7.86 4.15
N CYS A 883 26.86 -6.67 3.63
CA CYS A 883 27.20 -6.21 2.29
C CYS A 883 27.19 -4.67 2.24
N MET A 884 28.37 -4.07 2.43
CA MET A 884 28.56 -2.61 2.49
C MET A 884 29.80 -2.20 1.71
N MET A 885 29.67 -1.18 0.87
CA MET A 885 30.77 -0.53 0.19
C MET A 885 31.14 0.80 0.86
N VAL A 886 32.44 1.08 1.02
CA VAL A 886 32.97 2.35 1.54
C VAL A 886 34.15 2.83 0.71
N LYS A 887 34.40 4.15 0.68
CA LYS A 887 35.69 4.68 0.20
C LYS A 887 36.80 4.27 1.18
N LYS A 888 37.89 3.69 0.69
CA LYS A 888 39.01 3.29 1.56
C LYS A 888 39.59 4.48 2.33
N SER A 889 39.71 5.64 1.69
CA SER A 889 40.20 6.88 2.31
C SER A 889 39.34 7.35 3.49
N ILE A 890 38.02 7.28 3.39
CA ILE A 890 37.10 7.63 4.48
C ILE A 890 37.23 6.61 5.62
N PHE A 891 37.29 5.32 5.30
CA PHE A 891 37.46 4.27 6.29
C PHE A 891 38.77 4.44 7.08
N GLU A 892 39.88 4.73 6.38
CA GLU A 892 41.19 4.99 7.00
C GLU A 892 41.20 6.28 7.83
N GLN A 893 40.58 7.35 7.35
CA GLN A 893 40.42 8.60 8.09
C GLN A 893 39.72 8.37 9.45
N LEU A 894 38.77 7.45 9.48
CA LEU A 894 38.00 7.10 10.69
C LEU A 894 38.68 6.01 11.54
N ASN A 895 39.91 5.59 11.20
CA ASN A 895 40.62 4.49 11.86
C ASN A 895 39.87 3.13 11.80
N GLY A 896 39.04 2.95 10.78
CA GLY A 896 38.30 1.71 10.52
C GLY A 896 37.20 1.38 11.53
N PHE A 897 36.89 0.08 11.65
CA PHE A 897 35.96 -0.42 12.66
C PHE A 897 36.53 -0.31 14.07
N ASP A 898 35.69 0.00 15.05
CA ASP A 898 36.11 0.01 16.45
C ASP A 898 36.29 -1.42 16.97
N THR A 899 37.52 -1.74 17.38
CA THR A 899 37.87 -3.08 17.85
C THR A 899 37.29 -3.45 19.21
N SER A 900 36.73 -2.50 19.97
CA SER A 900 35.96 -2.82 21.18
C SER A 900 34.57 -3.40 20.88
N LEU A 901 34.06 -3.22 19.66
CA LEU A 901 32.85 -3.86 19.14
C LEU A 901 33.25 -5.09 18.35
N ALA A 902 33.45 -6.21 19.04
CA ALA A 902 33.99 -7.43 18.46
C ALA A 902 32.98 -8.18 17.58
N VAL A 903 31.69 -8.11 17.91
CA VAL A 903 30.64 -8.92 17.26
C VAL A 903 29.42 -8.10 16.84
N ALA A 904 28.81 -7.34 17.74
CA ALA A 904 27.61 -6.55 17.44
C ALA A 904 27.92 -5.07 17.24
N TYR A 905 27.04 -4.37 16.51
CA TYR A 905 27.01 -2.91 16.33
C TYR A 905 28.26 -2.24 15.73
N ASN A 906 29.24 -2.99 15.25
CA ASN A 906 30.45 -2.43 14.62
C ASN A 906 30.13 -1.63 13.34
N ASP A 907 29.15 -2.08 12.56
CA ASP A 907 28.63 -1.41 11.37
C ASP A 907 27.78 -0.18 11.72
N VAL A 908 26.97 -0.27 12.79
CA VAL A 908 26.24 0.86 13.37
C VAL A 908 27.21 1.97 13.78
N ASP A 909 28.21 1.67 14.61
CA ASP A 909 29.19 2.66 15.05
C ASP A 909 29.95 3.29 13.88
N LEU A 910 30.42 2.49 12.92
CA LEU A 910 31.14 3.01 11.76
C LEU A 910 30.25 3.96 10.93
N CYS A 911 29.02 3.56 10.62
CA CYS A 911 28.09 4.40 9.86
C CYS A 911 27.77 5.71 10.60
N LEU A 912 27.61 5.67 11.93
CA LEU A 912 27.38 6.87 12.72
C LEU A 912 28.59 7.81 12.74
N ARG A 913 29.83 7.29 12.82
CA ARG A 913 31.05 8.11 12.68
C ARG A 913 31.23 8.69 11.28
N ILE A 914 30.88 7.94 10.23
CA ILE A 914 30.85 8.46 8.85
C ILE A 914 29.88 9.65 8.75
N ARG A 915 28.69 9.53 9.35
CA ARG A 915 27.70 10.61 9.38
C ARG A 915 28.13 11.81 10.21
N GLU A 916 28.72 11.59 11.38
CA GLU A 916 29.27 12.67 12.22
C GLU A 916 30.36 13.46 11.47
N SER A 917 31.05 12.82 10.52
CA SER A 917 32.02 13.46 9.63
C SER A 917 31.39 14.18 8.42
N GLY A 918 30.06 14.27 8.35
CA GLY A 918 29.32 15.01 7.32
C GLY A 918 28.97 14.22 6.06
N TYR A 919 29.19 12.91 6.03
CA TYR A 919 28.86 12.07 4.88
C TYR A 919 27.51 11.38 5.01
N LEU A 920 26.88 11.14 3.86
CA LEU A 920 25.65 10.36 3.74
C LEU A 920 25.96 8.85 3.71
N ILE A 921 24.99 8.07 4.18
CA ILE A 921 24.92 6.62 3.99
C ILE A 921 23.72 6.34 3.09
N VAL A 922 23.92 5.55 2.04
CA VAL A 922 22.87 5.22 1.06
C VAL A 922 22.56 3.74 1.10
N MET A 923 21.28 3.37 1.20
CA MET A 923 20.85 2.00 0.89
C MET A 923 20.26 2.00 -0.52
N THR A 924 20.77 1.13 -1.39
CA THR A 924 20.21 0.91 -2.74
C THR A 924 19.44 -0.41 -2.78
N PRO A 925 18.18 -0.42 -3.24
CA PRO A 925 17.40 -1.65 -3.35
C PRO A 925 17.76 -2.48 -4.59
N TYR A 926 18.72 -2.02 -5.40
CA TYR A 926 19.11 -2.65 -6.67
C TYR A 926 20.41 -3.46 -6.57
N ALA A 927 21.15 -3.32 -5.46
CA ALA A 927 22.14 -4.30 -5.02
C ALA A 927 21.42 -5.31 -4.11
N GLU A 928 21.33 -6.57 -4.53
CA GLU A 928 20.55 -7.60 -3.85
C GLU A 928 21.40 -8.84 -3.58
N CYS A 929 21.32 -9.37 -2.36
CA CYS A 929 21.89 -10.67 -2.01
C CYS A 929 21.07 -11.41 -0.94
N TYR A 930 21.14 -12.73 -0.96
CA TYR A 930 20.68 -13.53 0.18
C TYR A 930 21.75 -13.50 1.27
N HIS A 931 21.33 -13.52 2.52
CA HIS A 931 22.20 -13.68 3.68
C HIS A 931 21.60 -14.76 4.56
N TYR A 932 22.37 -15.82 4.78
CA TYR A 932 21.87 -17.04 5.42
C TYR A 932 21.93 -17.01 6.95
N GLU A 933 22.47 -15.92 7.51
CA GLU A 933 22.53 -15.45 8.90
C GLU A 933 22.73 -16.50 10.01
N SER A 934 23.77 -16.28 10.81
CA SER A 934 24.06 -17.05 12.03
C SER A 934 24.29 -18.55 11.80
N ILE A 935 24.40 -19.00 10.54
CA ILE A 935 24.91 -20.34 10.20
C ILE A 935 26.37 -20.45 10.65
N SER A 936 27.18 -19.41 10.45
CA SER A 936 28.60 -19.42 10.80
C SER A 936 28.94 -19.04 12.24
N ARG A 937 28.07 -18.27 12.89
CA ARG A 937 28.32 -17.71 14.24
C ARG A 937 27.52 -18.40 15.36
N GLY A 938 26.34 -18.94 15.06
CA GLY A 938 25.35 -19.36 16.07
C GLY A 938 24.70 -18.19 16.83
N LYS A 939 23.81 -18.49 17.78
CA LYS A 939 23.11 -17.49 18.63
C LYS A 939 23.99 -17.06 19.83
N ASP A 940 23.65 -15.93 20.45
CA ASP A 940 24.24 -15.46 21.71
C ASP A 940 23.57 -16.14 22.92
N ASP A 941 23.71 -17.45 22.99
CA ASP A 941 23.03 -18.35 23.94
C ASP A 941 23.90 -18.78 25.14
N THR A 942 25.18 -18.39 25.15
CA THR A 942 26.10 -18.67 26.27
C THR A 942 26.25 -17.44 27.18
N PRO A 943 26.49 -17.61 28.49
CA PRO A 943 26.67 -16.51 29.43
C PRO A 943 27.79 -15.53 29.01
N GLU A 944 28.88 -16.05 28.44
CA GLU A 944 30.01 -15.24 27.98
C GLU A 944 29.61 -14.37 26.77
N LYS A 945 28.88 -14.94 25.80
CA LYS A 945 28.38 -14.20 24.63
C LYS A 945 27.37 -13.13 25.03
N GLN A 946 26.46 -13.45 25.94
CA GLN A 946 25.48 -12.51 26.48
C GLN A 946 26.16 -11.36 27.24
N LYS A 947 27.16 -11.66 28.07
CA LYS A 947 27.94 -10.65 28.76
C LYS A 947 28.64 -9.70 27.78
N ARG A 948 29.33 -10.24 26.77
CA ARG A 948 29.95 -9.44 25.70
C ARG A 948 28.92 -8.55 24.99
N PHE A 949 27.78 -9.13 24.59
CA PHE A 949 26.72 -8.38 23.92
C PHE A 949 26.22 -7.20 24.77
N LEU A 950 26.01 -7.41 26.07
CA LEU A 950 25.62 -6.33 27.00
C LEU A 950 26.71 -5.26 27.14
N GLU A 951 27.99 -5.63 27.13
CA GLU A 951 29.10 -4.67 27.13
C GLU A 951 29.10 -3.82 25.84
N GLU A 952 28.85 -4.43 24.68
CA GLU A 952 28.73 -3.72 23.39
C GLU A 952 27.49 -2.79 23.35
N VAL A 953 26.35 -3.23 23.90
CA VAL A 953 25.14 -2.39 24.07
C VAL A 953 25.45 -1.18 24.94
N ASN A 954 26.12 -1.38 26.08
CA ASN A 954 26.48 -0.28 26.99
C ASN A 954 27.40 0.72 26.32
N LEU A 955 28.39 0.26 25.55
CA LEU A 955 29.28 1.14 24.79
C LEU A 955 28.50 1.98 23.76
N MET A 956 27.55 1.36 23.04
CA MET A 956 26.70 2.07 22.09
C MET A 956 25.82 3.11 22.77
N ARG A 957 25.25 2.80 23.94
CA ARG A 957 24.45 3.75 24.72
C ARG A 957 25.29 4.86 25.33
N GLU A 958 26.52 4.58 25.75
CA GLU A 958 27.46 5.60 26.24
C GLU A 958 27.85 6.59 25.14
N ARG A 959 28.18 6.08 23.95
CA ARG A 959 28.66 6.89 22.83
C ARG A 959 27.55 7.59 22.05
N TRP A 960 26.48 6.87 21.73
CA TRP A 960 25.43 7.31 20.82
C TRP A 960 24.06 7.49 21.48
N GLY A 961 23.95 7.31 22.80
CA GLY A 961 22.68 7.38 23.52
C GLY A 961 21.90 8.68 23.27
N ALA A 962 22.58 9.82 23.26
CA ALA A 962 21.94 11.11 22.98
C ALA A 962 21.32 11.18 21.56
N LEU A 963 22.00 10.63 20.55
CA LEU A 963 21.48 10.57 19.18
C LEU A 963 20.29 9.60 19.10
N ILE A 964 20.43 8.41 19.70
CA ILE A 964 19.37 7.39 19.71
C ILE A 964 18.11 7.92 20.41
N ASP A 965 18.27 8.62 21.53
CA ASP A 965 17.15 9.15 22.33
C ASP A 965 16.47 10.35 21.66
N ASN A 966 17.22 11.15 20.88
CA ASN A 966 16.65 12.22 20.06
C ASN A 966 15.86 11.68 18.85
N GLY A 967 16.19 10.46 18.38
CA GLY A 967 15.52 9.77 17.27
C GLY A 967 16.39 9.69 16.01
N ASP A 968 16.15 8.65 15.21
CA ASP A 968 16.80 8.46 13.92
C ASP A 968 16.25 9.48 12.90
N PRO A 969 17.07 10.35 12.29
CA PRO A 969 16.59 11.39 11.38
C PRO A 969 15.89 10.84 10.13
N TYR A 970 16.16 9.58 9.73
CA TYR A 970 15.50 8.98 8.58
C TYR A 970 14.30 8.10 8.94
N TYR A 971 13.85 8.19 10.20
CA TYR A 971 12.67 7.53 10.75
C TYR A 971 11.80 8.54 11.51
N ASN A 972 10.54 8.69 11.10
CA ASN A 972 9.68 9.69 11.73
C ASN A 972 9.39 9.30 13.21
N PRO A 973 9.47 10.25 14.16
CA PRO A 973 9.29 9.97 15.59
C PRO A 973 7.86 9.55 15.98
N ASN A 974 6.87 9.71 15.09
CA ASN A 974 5.50 9.22 15.29
C ASN A 974 5.36 7.73 14.91
N LEU A 975 6.41 7.09 14.38
CA LEU A 975 6.42 5.67 14.07
C LEU A 975 7.01 4.86 15.25
N SER A 976 6.49 3.66 15.47
CA SER A 976 6.88 2.81 16.59
C SER A 976 8.32 2.32 16.49
N LEU A 977 9.04 2.31 17.62
CA LEU A 977 10.34 1.65 17.74
C LEU A 977 10.23 0.17 18.17
N LYS A 978 9.05 -0.28 18.60
CA LYS A 978 8.79 -1.68 19.01
C LYS A 978 8.33 -2.52 17.83
N ASN A 979 7.42 -1.98 17.04
CA ASN A 979 6.92 -2.58 15.80
C ASN A 979 7.25 -1.63 14.64
N PRO A 980 8.49 -1.65 14.13
CA PRO A 980 8.90 -0.67 13.14
C PRO A 980 7.91 -0.64 11.96
N TRP A 981 7.67 0.56 11.40
CA TRP A 981 6.71 0.85 10.31
C TRP A 981 5.22 0.79 10.70
N ARG A 982 4.89 0.62 11.98
CA ARG A 982 3.53 0.89 12.52
C ARG A 982 3.46 2.28 13.14
N PHE A 983 2.33 2.96 12.99
CA PHE A 983 2.03 4.14 13.79
C PHE A 983 1.50 3.69 15.15
N GLU A 984 2.26 4.03 16.17
CA GLU A 984 1.81 3.94 17.55
C GLU A 984 1.72 5.40 18.02
N PRO A 985 0.52 5.95 18.25
CA PRO A 985 0.40 7.21 18.97
C PRO A 985 0.80 6.91 20.42
N GLU A 986 2.10 6.78 20.69
CA GLU A 986 2.59 6.90 22.05
C GLU A 986 2.28 8.34 22.45
N VAL A 987 1.27 8.47 23.32
CA VAL A 987 1.13 9.66 24.15
C VAL A 987 2.44 9.73 24.94
N LYS A 988 3.39 10.55 24.48
CA LYS A 988 4.47 11.01 25.34
C LYS A 988 3.77 11.81 26.45
N GLU A 989 3.68 11.21 27.64
CA GLU A 989 3.12 11.84 28.85
C GLU A 989 3.80 13.18 29.16
#